data_AF-A0AAN9UN23-F1
#
_entry.id   AF-A0AAN9UN23-F1
#
_cell.length_a   1.000
_cell.length_b   1.000
_cell.length_c   1.000
_cell.angle_alpha   90.00
_cell.angle_beta   90.00
_cell.angle_gamma   90.00
#
_symmetry.space_group_name_H-M   'P 1'
#
loop_
_entity.id
_entity.type
_entity.pdbx_description
1 polymer ?
#
loop_
_entity_poly.entity_id
_entity_poly.type
_entity_poly.pdbx_seq_one_letter_code
_entity_poly.pdbx_strand_id
1 'polypeptide(L)'
;MSSFFLCLLVAVSQAREIIFPPVAAIQGSSGQVPVQLGTDLDDDVDLSTDPVGGLTSFAHLPYVPCFGPKSDDETEKYDIAILGAPFDTATSYRPGARFGPHGIRDGSRRVRPPHSWSVYTGRNRFEEWAKLVDCGDAPLTFVDNTVALKQLVKAHKVCQAISGRLANNASIATIPRIMMLGGDHTITLAALRSTFERWGIVNVIHFDSHIDTWNPRLRGGGVTEYASVNHGTFLHIAHEEGLISNDSSIHAGIRAPLGTRRKDLDNDAHCGFDIVTARDIDELGAKGVIQKLKDRVGDGKVYITVDIDVLDPAYAPATGTAEPGGWTTPTTLGGDNDGPRAVDDKGRKCIKSKRECTGYDRDVIFVNRTPSSPSTTATSVLSELRAQQLRKDTLVTPRVEADLHRLFSNSSRHSQEFRKYAVELLEATYLPKQSVSSSSNAENSEGSFSWAYHLTDLTGPSKSLDTSVFAFCLAQLHFTGTGNASLYQCLDQYNTALQYLYSDLDDPEKRVQEETLAAIVVLSTCELFVCPAENGWGVHARGIAEILRLRDPGMARTPAWRHLFSRMRIVCTLEALSKRQAKILENDIWRQIVTESGFNGALDEVYRMTADIPAILERAVGLPSIGDHSSLLKEAAATTQSILAMVKSFETWYDGFCKASQTHRFWSVPSCATNPADIDPSNKVFPLCFMFESLSVAVTVVMCWSVAAQLYSNVIQIYDLVQERLGRHIELGFILAQAAPPEVDAASPLGASSQSTLLPTTEKIRSIQIQDIRTEGARMARYVCQSLEYFHRIEMGTYGGHAATYPIWSARQYFRLHPGHEREWSWLRNIHKMEGPGTRWGLSMMTFEDIVEPLGGWSRLKIRLQQNLAWGTSRQQP
;
A
#
# COMPACT_ATOMS: atom_id res chain seq x y z
N MET A 1 77.33 -10.18 30.00
CA MET A 1 76.48 -10.37 31.20
C MET A 1 75.24 -9.52 30.97
N SER A 2 74.15 -10.12 30.46
CA SER A 2 73.02 -10.59 31.30
C SER A 2 72.33 -9.38 31.96
N SER A 3 71.08 -9.00 31.69
CA SER A 3 69.90 -9.76 31.28
C SER A 3 68.76 -8.79 30.88
N PHE A 4 67.69 -9.35 30.28
CA PHE A 4 66.31 -8.82 30.18
C PHE A 4 66.02 -7.68 29.16
N PHE A 5 65.76 -8.06 27.91
CA PHE A 5 64.40 -7.98 27.31
C PHE A 5 64.40 -8.73 25.97
N LEU A 6 63.90 -9.97 26.00
CA LEU A 6 63.61 -10.81 24.84
C LEU A 6 62.10 -11.01 24.84
N CYS A 7 61.39 -10.34 23.94
CA CYS A 7 60.07 -10.73 23.39
C CYS A 7 59.53 -9.59 22.50
N LEU A 8 59.78 -9.66 21.19
CA LEU A 8 58.70 -9.49 20.22
C LEU A 8 59.12 -10.16 18.91
N LEU A 9 58.63 -11.39 18.78
CA LEU A 9 58.79 -12.27 17.64
C LEU A 9 58.13 -11.67 16.40
N VAL A 10 58.90 -11.68 15.31
CA VAL A 10 58.40 -11.81 13.94
C VAL A 10 57.58 -13.10 13.88
N ALA A 11 56.27 -12.99 14.06
CA ALA A 11 55.34 -14.07 13.79
C ALA A 11 54.81 -13.92 12.37
N VAL A 12 55.22 -14.87 11.54
CA VAL A 12 54.70 -15.20 10.22
C VAL A 12 53.20 -14.97 10.17
N SER A 13 52.74 -13.93 9.46
CA SER A 13 51.35 -13.88 9.03
C SER A 13 51.20 -14.90 7.91
N GLN A 14 50.95 -16.15 8.29
CA GLN A 14 50.20 -17.05 7.43
C GLN A 14 48.82 -16.41 7.27
N ALA A 15 48.66 -15.59 6.23
CA ALA A 15 47.35 -15.35 5.67
C ALA A 15 46.84 -16.74 5.28
N ARG A 16 45.93 -17.30 6.08
CA ARG A 16 45.09 -18.39 5.61
C ARG A 16 44.31 -17.79 4.47
N GLU A 17 44.73 -18.13 3.27
CA GLU A 17 43.90 -18.06 2.08
C GLU A 17 42.61 -18.79 2.44
N ILE A 18 41.55 -18.04 2.73
CA ILE A 18 40.20 -18.59 2.74
C ILE A 18 39.87 -18.79 1.27
N ILE A 19 40.41 -19.88 0.70
CA ILE A 19 39.87 -20.46 -0.51
C ILE A 19 38.53 -21.03 -0.06
N PHE A 20 37.47 -20.26 -0.29
CA PHE A 20 36.18 -20.90 -0.43
C PHE A 20 36.36 -21.94 -1.54
N PRO A 21 36.06 -23.24 -1.31
CA PRO A 21 35.99 -24.15 -2.43
C PRO A 21 35.08 -23.47 -3.45
N PRO A 22 35.45 -23.45 -4.75
CA PRO A 22 34.45 -23.09 -5.74
C PRO A 22 33.26 -23.99 -5.41
N VAL A 23 32.06 -23.41 -5.30
CA VAL A 23 30.83 -24.18 -5.29
C VAL A 23 30.67 -24.73 -6.71
N ALA A 24 31.62 -25.57 -7.12
CA ALA A 24 31.50 -26.51 -8.19
C ALA A 24 30.76 -27.66 -7.54
N ALA A 25 29.43 -27.67 -7.74
CA ALA A 25 28.71 -28.93 -7.72
C ALA A 25 29.52 -29.90 -8.59
N ILE A 26 29.93 -31.03 -7.99
CA ILE A 26 30.53 -32.14 -8.73
C ILE A 26 29.50 -32.56 -9.78
N GLN A 27 29.74 -32.21 -11.05
CA GLN A 27 28.90 -32.58 -12.17
C GLN A 27 29.30 -33.98 -12.65
N GLY A 28 28.48 -34.97 -12.31
CA GLY A 28 28.43 -36.23 -13.05
C GLY A 28 27.56 -36.08 -14.30
N SER A 29 27.76 -36.95 -15.29
CA SER A 29 27.14 -36.94 -16.62
C SER A 29 25.63 -37.19 -16.69
N SER A 30 24.91 -36.98 -15.60
CA SER A 30 23.45 -37.04 -15.49
C SER A 30 22.96 -35.77 -14.80
N GLY A 31 22.00 -35.07 -15.42
CA GLY A 31 21.48 -33.77 -14.96
C GLY A 31 21.05 -33.72 -13.49
N GLN A 32 20.83 -32.50 -13.01
CA GLN A 32 20.50 -32.17 -11.61
C GLN A 32 19.44 -33.10 -10.99
N VAL A 33 19.87 -34.14 -10.27
CA VAL A 33 19.11 -34.98 -9.31
C VAL A 33 20.13 -35.43 -8.22
N PRO A 34 19.76 -35.49 -6.93
CA PRO A 34 20.53 -35.02 -5.80
C PRO A 34 21.39 -36.08 -5.12
N VAL A 35 22.19 -35.59 -4.16
CA VAL A 35 22.68 -36.28 -2.95
C VAL A 35 22.32 -37.78 -2.93
N GLN A 36 23.28 -38.62 -3.28
CA GLN A 36 23.26 -40.03 -2.89
C GLN A 36 23.36 -40.09 -1.35
N LEU A 37 22.22 -39.98 -0.68
CA LEU A 37 22.08 -40.54 0.66
C LEU A 37 22.13 -42.05 0.50
N GLY A 38 23.00 -42.69 1.29
CA GLY A 38 23.19 -44.13 1.28
C GLY A 38 21.86 -44.87 1.41
N THR A 39 21.86 -46.11 0.91
CA THR A 39 20.75 -47.03 0.67
C THR A 39 19.95 -47.48 1.92
N ASP A 40 19.79 -46.63 2.94
CA ASP A 40 19.15 -46.98 4.22
C ASP A 40 17.96 -46.08 4.61
N LEU A 41 17.42 -45.28 3.69
CA LEU A 41 16.20 -44.49 3.93
C LEU A 41 15.08 -44.95 3.01
N ASP A 42 14.30 -45.93 3.48
CA ASP A 42 12.97 -46.33 2.98
C ASP A 42 11.95 -45.22 3.28
N ASP A 43 12.16 -44.01 2.76
CA ASP A 43 11.22 -42.89 2.88
C ASP A 43 10.74 -42.47 1.48
N ASP A 44 9.42 -42.55 1.25
CA ASP A 44 8.74 -42.23 -0.02
C ASP A 44 8.74 -40.71 -0.36
N VAL A 45 9.58 -39.91 0.28
CA VAL A 45 9.61 -38.44 0.16
C VAL A 45 10.73 -38.00 -0.77
N ASP A 46 10.37 -37.65 -1.99
CA ASP A 46 11.30 -37.19 -3.03
C ASP A 46 11.78 -35.75 -2.78
N LEU A 47 13.05 -35.61 -2.39
CA LEU A 47 13.73 -34.32 -2.18
C LEU A 47 14.32 -33.73 -3.48
N SER A 48 14.14 -34.37 -4.64
CA SER A 48 14.76 -33.97 -5.90
C SER A 48 13.91 -33.08 -6.82
N THR A 49 12.64 -32.89 -6.50
CA THR A 49 11.64 -32.43 -7.48
C THR A 49 10.89 -31.15 -7.12
N ASP A 50 11.43 -30.22 -6.33
CA ASP A 50 10.78 -28.91 -6.06
C ASP A 50 11.17 -27.81 -7.08
N PRO A 51 10.24 -27.21 -7.85
CA PRO A 51 10.54 -26.13 -8.81
C PRO A 51 11.02 -24.83 -8.11
N VAL A 52 10.81 -24.73 -6.80
CA VAL A 52 11.18 -23.59 -5.94
C VAL A 52 12.53 -23.82 -5.23
N GLY A 53 13.16 -24.99 -5.37
CA GLY A 53 14.54 -25.27 -4.95
C GLY A 53 15.57 -25.13 -6.08
N GLY A 54 16.86 -25.31 -5.74
CA GLY A 54 17.96 -25.43 -6.72
C GLY A 54 18.68 -24.12 -7.11
N LEU A 55 19.78 -24.25 -7.86
CA LEU A 55 20.50 -23.11 -8.45
C LEU A 55 19.64 -22.47 -9.55
N THR A 56 19.43 -21.15 -9.46
CA THR A 56 18.60 -20.38 -10.40
C THR A 56 19.26 -20.23 -11.78
N SER A 57 19.14 -21.28 -12.59
CA SER A 57 19.49 -21.32 -14.02
C SER A 57 18.22 -21.17 -14.88
N PHE A 58 18.37 -20.80 -16.14
CA PHE A 58 17.26 -20.71 -17.09
C PHE A 58 16.58 -22.08 -17.25
N ALA A 59 15.30 -22.16 -16.89
CA ALA A 59 14.47 -23.38 -16.96
C ALA A 59 15.12 -24.61 -16.30
N HIS A 60 15.88 -24.43 -15.21
CA HIS A 60 16.62 -25.50 -14.52
C HIS A 60 17.62 -26.24 -15.44
N LEU A 61 18.11 -25.60 -16.50
CA LEU A 61 19.13 -26.16 -17.38
C LEU A 61 20.47 -26.32 -16.66
N PRO A 62 21.29 -27.31 -17.04
CA PRO A 62 22.61 -27.47 -16.44
C PRO A 62 23.48 -26.23 -16.67
N TYR A 63 24.03 -25.69 -15.59
CA TYR A 63 25.01 -24.61 -15.64
C TYR A 63 26.35 -25.16 -16.15
N VAL A 64 26.93 -24.50 -17.15
CA VAL A 64 28.26 -24.83 -17.68
C VAL A 64 29.14 -23.59 -17.59
N PRO A 65 30.33 -23.66 -16.95
CA PRO A 65 31.23 -22.52 -16.84
C PRO A 65 31.91 -22.23 -18.19
N CYS A 66 31.19 -21.54 -19.09
CA CYS A 66 31.63 -21.29 -20.46
C CYS A 66 32.85 -20.35 -20.57
N PHE A 67 33.19 -19.63 -19.51
CA PHE A 67 34.35 -18.72 -19.42
C PHE A 67 35.58 -19.32 -18.72
N GLY A 68 35.49 -20.57 -18.23
CA GLY A 68 36.57 -21.24 -17.50
C GLY A 68 37.74 -21.71 -18.39
N PRO A 69 38.90 -22.05 -17.79
CA PRO A 69 40.03 -22.60 -18.53
C PRO A 69 39.68 -23.94 -19.19
N LYS A 70 40.23 -24.19 -20.38
CA LYS A 70 40.14 -25.49 -21.05
C LYS A 70 40.84 -26.55 -20.21
N SER A 71 40.11 -27.46 -19.60
CA SER A 71 40.66 -28.78 -19.26
C SER A 71 40.52 -29.66 -20.49
N ASP A 72 41.61 -30.31 -20.89
CA ASP A 72 41.75 -30.96 -22.19
C ASP A 72 40.90 -32.25 -22.38
N ASP A 73 40.11 -32.69 -21.39
CA ASP A 73 39.38 -33.98 -21.48
C ASP A 73 37.87 -33.99 -21.12
N GLU A 74 37.26 -32.94 -20.54
CA GLU A 74 35.83 -33.01 -20.14
C GLU A 74 35.07 -31.69 -20.31
N THR A 75 35.01 -31.17 -21.54
CA THR A 75 34.18 -29.99 -21.84
C THR A 75 32.90 -30.38 -22.58
N GLU A 76 31.76 -30.30 -21.89
CA GLU A 76 30.46 -30.73 -22.42
C GLU A 76 30.06 -30.01 -23.73
N LYS A 77 29.81 -30.77 -24.79
CA LYS A 77 29.23 -30.25 -26.04
C LYS A 77 27.76 -29.84 -25.82
N TYR A 78 27.34 -28.79 -26.52
CA TYR A 78 25.96 -28.28 -26.52
C TYR A 78 25.61 -27.72 -27.90
N ASP A 79 24.31 -27.57 -28.17
CA ASP A 79 23.79 -27.01 -29.42
C ASP A 79 23.32 -25.56 -29.24
N ILE A 80 22.79 -25.22 -28.05
CA ILE A 80 22.32 -23.88 -27.72
C ILE A 80 22.83 -23.48 -26.32
N ALA A 81 23.53 -22.34 -26.24
CA ALA A 81 23.93 -21.74 -24.98
C ALA A 81 23.01 -20.58 -24.60
N ILE A 82 22.51 -20.59 -23.38
CA ILE A 82 21.81 -19.44 -22.78
C ILE A 82 22.87 -18.54 -22.14
N LEU A 83 22.91 -17.27 -22.51
CA LEU A 83 23.90 -16.29 -22.02
C LEU A 83 23.20 -15.02 -21.55
N GLY A 84 23.38 -14.62 -20.29
CA GLY A 84 22.88 -13.34 -19.81
C GLY A 84 23.80 -12.17 -20.15
N ALA A 85 23.21 -11.04 -20.53
CA ALA A 85 23.87 -9.77 -20.81
C ALA A 85 23.30 -8.66 -19.89
N PRO A 86 23.77 -8.57 -18.63
CA PRO A 86 23.27 -7.59 -17.66
C PRO A 86 23.81 -6.17 -17.96
N PHE A 87 23.16 -5.47 -18.88
CA PHE A 87 23.60 -4.16 -19.40
C PHE A 87 22.41 -3.22 -19.61
N ASP A 88 22.47 -1.96 -19.16
CA ASP A 88 21.41 -0.97 -19.42
C ASP A 88 21.91 0.49 -19.46
N THR A 89 23.23 0.67 -19.59
CA THR A 89 23.86 1.99 -19.53
C THR A 89 23.72 2.77 -20.84
N ALA A 90 23.05 2.20 -21.84
CA ALA A 90 22.73 2.82 -23.11
C ALA A 90 21.23 3.12 -23.26
N THR A 91 20.44 2.96 -22.18
CA THR A 91 19.04 3.36 -22.09
C THR A 91 18.86 4.88 -22.08
N SER A 92 17.80 5.37 -22.73
CA SER A 92 17.51 6.82 -22.79
C SER A 92 16.44 7.30 -21.79
N TYR A 93 15.64 6.40 -21.20
CA TYR A 93 14.53 6.78 -20.31
C TYR A 93 14.59 6.07 -18.95
N ARG A 94 14.04 4.85 -18.82
CA ARG A 94 14.06 4.10 -17.55
C ARG A 94 15.15 3.03 -17.57
N PRO A 95 16.14 3.07 -16.65
CA PRO A 95 17.10 1.99 -16.48
C PRO A 95 16.47 0.82 -15.69
N GLY A 96 17.20 -0.29 -15.56
CA GLY A 96 16.77 -1.47 -14.81
C GLY A 96 16.97 -2.78 -15.57
N ALA A 97 17.13 -2.72 -16.90
CA ALA A 97 17.29 -3.90 -17.75
C ALA A 97 18.57 -4.72 -17.41
N ARG A 98 19.55 -4.15 -16.70
CA ARG A 98 20.72 -4.90 -16.20
C ARG A 98 20.33 -6.06 -15.27
N PHE A 99 19.17 -5.99 -14.62
CA PHE A 99 18.64 -7.05 -13.76
C PHE A 99 17.73 -8.04 -14.53
N GLY A 100 17.46 -7.78 -15.81
CA GLY A 100 16.63 -8.59 -16.70
C GLY A 100 17.04 -10.06 -16.78
N PRO A 101 18.33 -10.43 -16.97
CA PRO A 101 18.73 -11.83 -17.02
C PRO A 101 18.31 -12.64 -15.79
N HIS A 102 18.46 -12.05 -14.59
CA HIS A 102 18.07 -12.70 -13.34
C HIS A 102 16.55 -12.87 -13.25
N GLY A 103 15.79 -11.81 -13.56
CA GLY A 103 14.33 -11.87 -13.58
C GLY A 103 13.78 -12.90 -14.58
N ILE A 104 14.41 -13.05 -15.75
CA ILE A 104 14.04 -14.07 -16.73
C ILE A 104 14.33 -15.48 -16.18
N ARG A 105 15.48 -15.71 -15.53
CA ARG A 105 15.78 -17.00 -14.91
C ARG A 105 14.79 -17.33 -13.79
N ASP A 106 14.46 -16.36 -12.93
CA ASP A 106 13.44 -16.52 -11.89
C ASP A 106 12.07 -16.87 -12.48
N GLY A 107 11.63 -16.15 -13.51
CA GLY A 107 10.36 -16.42 -14.20
C GLY A 107 10.33 -17.78 -14.92
N SER A 108 11.49 -18.27 -15.35
CA SER A 108 11.63 -19.55 -16.05
C SER A 108 11.54 -20.78 -15.13
N ARG A 109 11.55 -20.62 -13.80
CA ARG A 109 11.55 -21.74 -12.83
C ARG A 109 10.33 -22.65 -12.90
N ARG A 110 9.23 -22.17 -13.48
CA ARG A 110 8.04 -22.98 -13.77
C ARG A 110 8.26 -23.99 -14.90
N VAL A 111 9.22 -23.75 -15.78
CA VAL A 111 9.56 -24.61 -16.92
C VAL A 111 10.50 -25.71 -16.46
N ARG A 112 10.16 -26.97 -16.76
CA ARG A 112 11.00 -28.13 -16.47
C ARG A 112 11.27 -28.92 -17.75
N PRO A 113 12.53 -29.10 -18.16
CA PRO A 113 12.86 -29.72 -19.44
C PRO A 113 12.12 -31.05 -19.68
N PRO A 114 12.04 -32.01 -18.74
CA PRO A 114 11.32 -33.28 -18.97
C PRO A 114 9.79 -33.18 -19.04
N HIS A 115 9.22 -32.09 -18.51
CA HIS A 115 7.77 -31.89 -18.39
C HIS A 115 7.25 -30.74 -19.26
N SER A 116 8.05 -30.25 -20.21
CA SER A 116 7.73 -29.09 -21.05
C SER A 116 7.18 -29.48 -22.42
N TRP A 117 6.23 -30.41 -22.44
CA TRP A 117 5.53 -30.81 -23.65
C TRP A 117 4.58 -29.71 -24.13
N SER A 118 4.73 -29.29 -25.39
CA SER A 118 3.83 -28.33 -26.01
C SER A 118 2.48 -28.97 -26.31
N VAL A 119 1.40 -28.41 -25.78
CA VAL A 119 0.02 -28.85 -26.08
C VAL A 119 -0.38 -28.66 -27.55
N TYR A 120 0.25 -27.73 -28.26
CA TYR A 120 -0.07 -27.43 -29.66
C TYR A 120 0.66 -28.34 -30.65
N THR A 121 1.90 -28.71 -30.33
CA THR A 121 2.75 -29.49 -31.24
C THR A 121 2.98 -30.92 -30.78
N GLY A 122 2.59 -31.27 -29.55
CA GLY A 122 2.81 -32.58 -28.95
C GLY A 122 4.29 -32.89 -28.72
N ARG A 123 5.15 -31.86 -28.69
CA ARG A 123 6.60 -31.96 -28.83
C ARG A 123 7.30 -31.31 -27.64
N ASN A 124 8.37 -31.93 -27.15
CA ASN A 124 9.22 -31.39 -26.10
C ASN A 124 10.53 -30.86 -26.69
N ARG A 125 10.62 -29.53 -26.86
CA ARG A 125 11.77 -28.90 -27.52
C ARG A 125 13.08 -29.02 -26.72
N PHE A 126 12.99 -29.29 -25.42
CA PHE A 126 14.17 -29.49 -24.57
C PHE A 126 14.78 -30.88 -24.70
N GLU A 127 14.03 -31.88 -25.18
CA GLU A 127 14.47 -33.28 -25.24
C GLU A 127 14.62 -33.82 -26.68
N GLU A 128 14.32 -33.02 -27.70
CA GLU A 128 14.32 -33.47 -29.09
C GLU A 128 15.70 -33.65 -29.72
N TRP A 129 16.35 -32.55 -30.08
CA TRP A 129 17.55 -32.57 -30.90
C TRP A 129 18.67 -31.68 -30.36
N ALA A 130 18.31 -30.64 -29.60
CA ALA A 130 19.24 -29.64 -29.10
C ALA A 130 19.59 -29.94 -27.65
N LYS A 131 20.88 -30.04 -27.35
CA LYS A 131 21.39 -29.97 -25.98
C LYS A 131 21.53 -28.50 -25.57
N LEU A 132 20.72 -28.06 -24.61
CA LEU A 132 20.74 -26.69 -24.07
C LEU A 132 21.51 -26.62 -22.75
N VAL A 133 22.28 -25.55 -22.56
CA VAL A 133 23.04 -25.27 -21.33
C VAL A 133 22.91 -23.80 -20.93
N ASP A 134 23.00 -23.49 -19.64
CA ASP A 134 23.10 -22.11 -19.15
C ASP A 134 24.57 -21.76 -18.90
N CYS A 135 25.09 -20.76 -19.61
CA CYS A 135 26.47 -20.28 -19.48
C CYS A 135 26.64 -19.22 -18.38
N GLY A 136 25.58 -18.86 -17.67
CA GLY A 136 25.57 -17.74 -16.73
C GLY A 136 25.57 -16.39 -17.45
N ASP A 137 26.18 -15.39 -16.81
CA ASP A 137 26.18 -14.00 -17.30
C ASP A 137 27.56 -13.58 -17.82
N ALA A 138 27.56 -12.76 -18.86
CA ALA A 138 28.77 -12.11 -19.35
C ALA A 138 29.32 -11.15 -18.28
N PRO A 139 30.63 -11.17 -17.98
CA PRO A 139 31.24 -10.22 -17.06
C PRO A 139 31.39 -8.85 -17.73
N LEU A 140 30.47 -7.95 -17.42
CA LEU A 140 30.40 -6.60 -18.00
C LEU A 140 30.70 -5.52 -16.95
N THR A 141 31.42 -4.49 -17.36
CA THR A 141 31.49 -3.24 -16.60
C THR A 141 30.17 -2.47 -16.71
N PHE A 142 29.78 -1.80 -15.63
CA PHE A 142 28.57 -0.96 -15.58
C PHE A 142 28.88 0.54 -15.68
N VAL A 143 30.14 0.92 -15.91
CA VAL A 143 30.59 2.33 -15.93
C VAL A 143 31.00 2.84 -17.31
N ASP A 144 31.30 1.95 -18.26
CA ASP A 144 31.77 2.33 -19.59
C ASP A 144 31.12 1.43 -20.65
N ASN A 145 30.25 2.03 -21.47
CA ASN A 145 29.49 1.35 -22.53
C ASN A 145 30.41 0.76 -23.60
N THR A 146 31.50 1.45 -23.95
CA THR A 146 32.43 0.99 -24.99
C THR A 146 33.19 -0.25 -24.52
N VAL A 147 33.65 -0.24 -23.27
CA VAL A 147 34.32 -1.39 -22.67
C VAL A 147 33.32 -2.54 -22.48
N ALA A 148 32.11 -2.26 -21.99
CA ALA A 148 31.06 -3.26 -21.78
C ALA A 148 30.68 -3.97 -23.08
N LEU A 149 30.43 -3.23 -24.18
CA LEU A 149 30.12 -3.83 -25.48
C LEU A 149 31.30 -4.67 -26.01
N LYS A 150 32.55 -4.23 -25.83
CA LYS A 150 33.73 -5.04 -26.19
C LYS A 150 33.84 -6.30 -25.33
N GLN A 151 33.53 -6.23 -24.05
CA GLN A 151 33.47 -7.39 -23.16
C GLN A 151 32.37 -8.36 -23.58
N LEU A 152 31.18 -7.85 -23.95
CA LEU A 152 30.07 -8.67 -24.42
C LEU A 152 30.39 -9.37 -25.74
N VAL A 153 30.99 -8.66 -26.71
CA VAL A 153 31.50 -9.28 -27.95
C VAL A 153 32.48 -10.39 -27.63
N LYS A 154 33.43 -10.16 -26.71
CA LYS A 154 34.37 -11.20 -26.27
C LYS A 154 33.64 -12.37 -25.61
N ALA A 155 32.70 -12.12 -24.70
CA ALA A 155 31.94 -13.17 -24.02
C ALA A 155 31.13 -14.03 -25.00
N HIS A 156 30.43 -13.39 -25.94
CA HIS A 156 29.69 -14.06 -27.00
C HIS A 156 30.63 -14.90 -27.89
N LYS A 157 31.79 -14.34 -28.27
CA LYS A 157 32.84 -15.09 -28.96
C LYS A 157 33.40 -16.23 -28.12
N VAL A 158 33.58 -16.08 -26.81
CA VAL A 158 34.05 -17.16 -25.94
C VAL A 158 33.05 -18.32 -25.94
N CYS A 159 31.77 -18.02 -25.76
CA CYS A 159 30.70 -19.01 -25.87
C CYS A 159 30.64 -19.67 -27.27
N GLN A 160 30.97 -18.95 -28.35
CA GLN A 160 31.03 -19.50 -29.72
C GLN A 160 32.35 -20.20 -30.10
N ALA A 161 33.50 -19.76 -29.56
CA ALA A 161 34.84 -20.02 -30.11
C ALA A 161 35.80 -20.69 -29.13
N ILE A 162 35.83 -20.31 -27.84
CA ILE A 162 36.79 -20.92 -26.89
C ILE A 162 36.50 -22.39 -26.68
N SER A 163 35.28 -22.85 -26.91
CA SER A 163 34.98 -24.25 -26.76
C SER A 163 35.72 -25.16 -27.75
N GLY A 164 36.08 -24.76 -28.98
CA GLY A 164 36.48 -25.75 -30.00
C GLY A 164 35.45 -26.89 -30.20
N ARG A 165 34.26 -26.72 -29.63
CA ARG A 165 33.17 -27.69 -29.60
C ARG A 165 32.44 -27.52 -30.91
N LEU A 166 32.48 -28.56 -31.73
CA LEU A 166 31.42 -28.78 -32.70
C LEU A 166 30.11 -28.84 -31.91
N ALA A 167 29.02 -28.32 -32.50
CA ALA A 167 27.71 -28.52 -31.89
C ALA A 167 27.52 -30.01 -31.57
N ASN A 168 26.82 -30.30 -30.48
CA ASN A 168 26.59 -31.67 -30.06
C ASN A 168 26.00 -32.51 -31.20
N ASN A 169 25.15 -31.88 -32.01
CA ASN A 169 24.67 -32.43 -33.27
C ASN A 169 25.24 -31.69 -34.50
N ALA A 170 26.41 -32.13 -34.97
CA ALA A 170 27.08 -31.57 -36.14
C ALA A 170 26.28 -31.69 -37.46
N SER A 171 25.23 -32.54 -37.50
CA SER A 171 24.35 -32.65 -38.68
C SER A 171 23.38 -31.48 -38.84
N ILE A 172 23.13 -30.70 -37.77
CA ILE A 172 22.20 -29.56 -37.76
C ILE A 172 22.95 -28.24 -37.85
N ALA A 173 24.06 -28.11 -37.12
CA ALA A 173 24.91 -26.94 -37.17
C ALA A 173 26.35 -27.33 -36.78
N THR A 174 27.34 -26.78 -37.45
CA THR A 174 28.75 -27.00 -37.08
C THR A 174 29.12 -26.22 -35.81
N ILE A 175 28.41 -25.13 -35.52
CA ILE A 175 28.70 -24.16 -34.45
C ILE A 175 27.45 -24.01 -33.58
N PRO A 176 27.58 -23.98 -32.23
CA PRO A 176 26.44 -23.78 -31.35
C PRO A 176 25.79 -22.40 -31.54
N ARG A 177 24.49 -22.32 -31.27
CA ARG A 177 23.73 -21.06 -31.26
C ARG A 177 23.74 -20.45 -29.85
N ILE A 178 23.53 -19.14 -29.77
CA ILE A 178 23.41 -18.43 -28.50
C ILE A 178 22.03 -17.82 -28.41
N MET A 179 21.37 -18.04 -27.27
CA MET A 179 20.18 -17.31 -26.87
C MET A 179 20.59 -16.35 -25.76
N MET A 180 20.58 -15.06 -26.09
CA MET A 180 20.98 -14.02 -25.15
C MET A 180 19.77 -13.56 -24.34
N LEU A 181 19.92 -13.49 -23.02
CA LEU A 181 18.93 -12.92 -22.10
C LEU A 181 19.42 -11.54 -21.69
N GLY A 182 18.55 -10.55 -21.59
CA GLY A 182 18.85 -9.45 -20.68
C GLY A 182 18.51 -8.06 -21.10
N GLY A 183 19.59 -7.27 -21.15
CA GLY A 183 19.70 -5.82 -21.02
C GLY A 183 18.94 -4.96 -22.03
N ASP A 184 19.35 -3.71 -22.13
CA ASP A 184 18.84 -2.83 -23.16
C ASP A 184 19.17 -3.36 -24.57
N HIS A 185 18.40 -2.94 -25.57
CA HIS A 185 18.45 -3.55 -26.90
C HIS A 185 19.81 -3.41 -27.61
N THR A 186 20.70 -2.53 -27.11
CA THR A 186 22.07 -2.35 -27.63
C THR A 186 22.91 -3.64 -27.54
N ILE A 187 22.60 -4.56 -26.63
CA ILE A 187 23.31 -5.85 -26.51
C ILE A 187 23.29 -6.64 -27.83
N THR A 188 22.26 -6.45 -28.66
CA THR A 188 22.11 -7.11 -29.96
C THR A 188 23.23 -6.73 -30.94
N LEU A 189 23.76 -5.51 -30.90
CA LEU A 189 24.90 -5.11 -31.74
C LEU A 189 26.14 -5.96 -31.44
N ALA A 190 26.41 -6.25 -30.16
CA ALA A 190 27.52 -7.10 -29.77
C ALA A 190 27.33 -8.55 -30.25
N ALA A 191 26.09 -9.06 -30.18
CA ALA A 191 25.74 -10.40 -30.66
C ALA A 191 25.85 -10.51 -32.19
N LEU A 192 25.43 -9.48 -32.94
CA LEU A 192 25.54 -9.43 -34.41
C LEU A 192 27.00 -9.42 -34.87
N ARG A 193 27.87 -8.60 -34.25
CA ARG A 193 29.31 -8.56 -34.55
C ARG A 193 29.96 -9.94 -34.41
N SER A 194 29.62 -10.67 -33.34
CA SER A 194 30.12 -12.04 -33.14
C SER A 194 29.51 -13.03 -34.11
N THR A 195 28.21 -12.89 -34.43
CA THR A 195 27.50 -13.78 -35.36
C THR A 195 28.05 -13.67 -36.77
N PHE A 196 28.36 -12.45 -37.22
CA PHE A 196 28.91 -12.17 -38.54
C PHE A 196 30.22 -12.94 -38.80
N GLU A 197 31.12 -13.01 -37.82
CA GLU A 197 32.41 -13.72 -37.96
C GLU A 197 32.26 -15.23 -38.24
N ARG A 198 31.12 -15.83 -37.87
CA ARG A 198 30.90 -17.29 -37.93
C ARG A 198 29.84 -17.69 -38.94
N TRP A 199 28.81 -16.87 -39.08
CA TRP A 199 27.64 -17.14 -39.91
C TRP A 199 27.56 -16.22 -41.14
N GLY A 200 28.37 -15.16 -41.20
CA GLY A 200 28.30 -14.14 -42.23
C GLY A 200 27.11 -13.20 -42.05
N ILE A 201 26.71 -12.53 -43.13
CA ILE A 201 25.57 -11.61 -43.15
C ILE A 201 24.28 -12.36 -42.81
N VAL A 202 23.44 -11.75 -41.97
CA VAL A 202 22.14 -12.29 -41.54
C VAL A 202 21.01 -11.29 -41.79
N ASN A 203 19.80 -11.79 -41.96
CA ASN A 203 18.55 -11.03 -41.96
C ASN A 203 18.08 -10.84 -40.52
N VAL A 204 17.62 -9.66 -40.16
CA VAL A 204 17.08 -9.40 -38.82
C VAL A 204 15.56 -9.39 -38.86
N ILE A 205 14.94 -10.22 -38.02
CA ILE A 205 13.53 -10.07 -37.64
C ILE A 205 13.50 -9.41 -36.27
N HIS A 206 12.96 -8.19 -36.24
CA HIS A 206 12.97 -7.32 -35.07
C HIS A 206 11.54 -7.14 -34.55
N PHE A 207 11.23 -7.76 -33.41
CA PHE A 207 9.96 -7.58 -32.72
C PHE A 207 10.12 -6.46 -31.70
N ASP A 208 9.50 -5.32 -31.93
CA ASP A 208 9.70 -4.11 -31.13
C ASP A 208 8.54 -3.12 -31.37
N SER A 209 8.32 -2.20 -30.44
CA SER A 209 7.48 -1.02 -30.67
C SER A 209 8.17 0.11 -31.43
N HIS A 210 9.51 0.13 -31.42
CA HIS A 210 10.43 1.10 -32.02
C HIS A 210 11.22 0.52 -33.20
N ILE A 211 11.74 1.39 -34.07
CA ILE A 211 12.51 0.97 -35.25
C ILE A 211 13.99 0.70 -34.96
N ASP A 212 14.55 1.28 -33.89
CA ASP A 212 15.95 1.18 -33.43
C ASP A 212 17.06 1.38 -34.49
N THR A 213 16.69 2.00 -35.60
CA THR A 213 17.55 2.42 -36.70
C THR A 213 17.78 3.93 -36.69
N TRP A 214 17.55 4.64 -35.58
CA TRP A 214 17.72 6.10 -35.59
C TRP A 214 19.14 6.50 -36.01
N ASN A 215 19.23 7.59 -36.77
CA ASN A 215 20.51 8.10 -37.22
C ASN A 215 21.34 8.56 -36.01
N PRO A 216 22.53 7.97 -35.75
CA PRO A 216 23.37 8.32 -34.61
C PRO A 216 23.74 9.79 -34.57
N ARG A 217 23.88 10.47 -35.71
CA ARG A 217 24.21 11.92 -35.76
C ARG A 217 23.08 12.80 -35.21
N LEU A 218 21.83 12.35 -35.31
CA LEU A 218 20.65 13.07 -34.83
C LEU A 218 20.29 12.67 -33.39
N ARG A 219 20.55 11.42 -32.99
CA ARG A 219 20.24 10.87 -31.67
C ARG A 219 21.53 10.51 -30.93
N GLY A 220 22.02 11.43 -30.09
CA GLY A 220 23.16 11.23 -29.18
C GLY A 220 24.55 11.52 -29.78
N GLY A 221 24.80 11.16 -31.05
CA GLY A 221 26.09 11.31 -31.72
C GLY A 221 26.50 12.74 -32.07
N GLY A 222 25.60 13.73 -31.95
CA GLY A 222 25.96 15.15 -32.00
C GLY A 222 26.71 15.64 -30.75
N VAL A 223 26.78 14.82 -29.68
CA VAL A 223 27.43 15.16 -28.42
C VAL A 223 28.80 14.47 -28.31
N THR A 224 28.86 13.15 -28.50
CA THR A 224 30.11 12.37 -28.55
C THR A 224 29.92 11.10 -29.39
N GLU A 225 31.01 10.53 -29.92
CA GLU A 225 31.00 9.19 -30.52
C GLU A 225 30.51 8.13 -29.52
N TYR A 226 30.84 8.30 -28.23
CA TYR A 226 30.36 7.44 -27.14
C TYR A 226 28.83 7.43 -27.01
N ALA A 227 28.17 8.59 -27.12
CA ALA A 227 26.71 8.69 -27.03
C ALA A 227 25.97 8.29 -28.32
N SER A 228 26.70 8.09 -29.43
CA SER A 228 26.13 7.66 -30.71
C SER A 228 25.63 6.22 -30.69
N VAL A 229 26.20 5.37 -29.81
CA VAL A 229 25.82 3.98 -29.62
C VAL A 229 24.83 3.90 -28.46
N ASN A 230 23.55 3.74 -28.78
CA ASN A 230 22.49 3.59 -27.79
C ASN A 230 21.40 2.60 -28.24
N HIS A 231 20.46 2.32 -27.35
CA HIS A 231 19.41 1.32 -27.57
C HIS A 231 18.48 1.62 -28.76
N GLY A 232 18.45 2.86 -29.28
CA GLY A 232 17.66 3.23 -30.46
C GLY A 232 18.47 3.42 -31.75
N THR A 233 19.79 3.23 -31.74
CA THR A 233 20.67 3.46 -32.91
C THR A 233 21.45 2.22 -33.36
N PHE A 234 21.34 1.11 -32.63
CA PHE A 234 22.23 -0.03 -32.80
C PHE A 234 22.04 -0.76 -34.14
N LEU A 235 20.83 -0.79 -34.70
CA LEU A 235 20.57 -1.41 -36.01
C LEU A 235 21.12 -0.57 -37.16
N HIS A 236 21.12 0.77 -37.01
CA HIS A 236 21.78 1.64 -37.96
C HIS A 236 23.29 1.37 -38.00
N ILE A 237 23.92 1.26 -36.83
CA ILE A 237 25.35 0.94 -36.73
C ILE A 237 25.62 -0.47 -37.29
N ALA A 238 24.74 -1.44 -37.04
CA ALA A 238 24.87 -2.78 -37.59
C ALA A 238 24.80 -2.80 -39.14
N HIS A 239 23.97 -1.94 -39.73
CA HIS A 239 23.92 -1.72 -41.17
C HIS A 239 25.20 -1.06 -41.69
N GLU A 240 25.66 0.02 -41.06
CA GLU A 240 26.91 0.71 -41.44
C GLU A 240 28.14 -0.21 -41.34
N GLU A 241 28.16 -1.13 -40.37
CA GLU A 241 29.20 -2.15 -40.22
C GLU A 241 29.05 -3.36 -41.18
N GLY A 242 27.97 -3.41 -41.97
CA GLY A 242 27.71 -4.50 -42.92
C GLY A 242 27.40 -5.85 -42.26
N LEU A 243 26.88 -5.84 -41.03
CA LEU A 243 26.58 -7.05 -40.26
C LEU A 243 25.26 -7.71 -40.68
N ILE A 244 24.34 -6.91 -41.20
CA ILE A 244 22.97 -7.30 -41.56
C ILE A 244 22.71 -7.13 -43.06
N SER A 245 21.71 -7.83 -43.58
CA SER A 245 21.32 -7.71 -44.98
C SER A 245 20.64 -6.35 -45.25
N ASN A 246 21.03 -5.73 -46.37
CA ASN A 246 20.55 -4.41 -46.78
C ASN A 246 19.13 -4.40 -47.32
N ASP A 247 18.55 -5.55 -47.67
CA ASP A 247 17.27 -5.59 -48.38
C ASP A 247 16.42 -6.79 -47.98
N SER A 248 16.56 -7.33 -46.77
CA SER A 248 15.74 -8.49 -46.34
C SER A 248 15.43 -8.54 -44.84
N SER A 249 15.69 -7.45 -44.11
CA SER A 249 15.32 -7.32 -42.69
C SER A 249 13.92 -6.72 -42.53
N ILE A 250 13.26 -6.99 -41.40
CA ILE A 250 11.88 -6.56 -41.15
C ILE A 250 11.58 -6.35 -39.66
N HIS A 251 10.85 -5.28 -39.40
CA HIS A 251 10.30 -4.92 -38.10
C HIS A 251 8.87 -5.43 -37.92
N ALA A 252 8.51 -5.78 -36.70
CA ALA A 252 7.22 -6.34 -36.34
C ALA A 252 6.70 -5.72 -35.03
N GLY A 253 5.59 -4.98 -35.12
CA GLY A 253 4.93 -4.38 -33.96
C GLY A 253 5.16 -2.87 -33.80
N ILE A 254 5.72 -2.21 -34.82
CA ILE A 254 6.08 -0.78 -34.79
C ILE A 254 4.84 0.08 -34.53
N ARG A 255 4.94 0.97 -33.54
CA ARG A 255 3.89 1.95 -33.21
C ARG A 255 4.41 3.22 -32.54
N ALA A 256 5.65 3.22 -32.04
CA ALA A 256 6.22 4.33 -31.30
C ALA A 256 6.23 5.63 -32.13
N PRO A 257 6.05 6.80 -31.49
CA PRO A 257 6.14 8.08 -32.18
C PRO A 257 7.51 8.30 -32.83
N LEU A 258 7.51 8.64 -34.12
CA LEU A 258 8.73 9.04 -34.85
C LEU A 258 9.05 10.51 -34.60
N GLY A 259 10.34 10.86 -34.57
CA GLY A 259 10.78 12.25 -34.37
C GLY A 259 10.58 13.12 -35.61
N THR A 260 10.76 12.56 -36.81
CA THR A 260 10.44 13.21 -38.07
C THR A 260 10.07 12.14 -39.10
N ARG A 261 8.76 11.98 -39.36
CA ARG A 261 8.20 10.91 -40.21
C ARG A 261 9.04 10.59 -41.45
N ARG A 262 9.37 11.58 -42.27
CA ARG A 262 10.08 11.35 -43.53
C ARG A 262 11.53 10.92 -43.30
N LYS A 263 12.27 11.61 -42.43
CA LYS A 263 13.70 11.33 -42.23
C LYS A 263 13.93 9.98 -41.55
N ASP A 264 13.09 9.63 -40.58
CA ASP A 264 13.27 8.41 -39.80
C ASP A 264 12.92 7.18 -40.64
N LEU A 265 11.82 7.21 -41.41
CA LEU A 265 11.43 6.10 -42.30
C LEU A 265 12.35 5.97 -43.52
N ASP A 266 12.81 7.09 -44.11
CA ASP A 266 13.77 7.05 -45.22
C ASP A 266 15.10 6.43 -44.76
N ASN A 267 15.52 6.72 -43.53
CA ASN A 267 16.74 6.14 -42.93
C ASN A 267 16.55 4.65 -42.56
N ASP A 268 15.39 4.26 -42.03
CA ASP A 268 15.07 2.85 -41.74
C ASP A 268 15.06 1.99 -43.01
N ALA A 269 14.42 2.50 -44.08
CA ALA A 269 14.44 1.87 -45.39
C ALA A 269 15.86 1.79 -45.97
N HIS A 270 16.69 2.82 -45.78
CA HIS A 270 18.11 2.78 -46.15
C HIS A 270 18.89 1.70 -45.39
N CYS A 271 18.56 1.47 -44.11
CA CYS A 271 19.15 0.39 -43.32
C CYS A 271 18.67 -1.01 -43.74
N GLY A 272 17.68 -1.10 -44.63
CA GLY A 272 17.22 -2.36 -45.23
C GLY A 272 16.01 -3.01 -44.59
N PHE A 273 15.28 -2.26 -43.76
CA PHE A 273 14.12 -2.76 -43.04
C PHE A 273 12.81 -2.48 -43.79
N ASP A 274 11.92 -3.46 -43.76
CA ASP A 274 10.49 -3.25 -44.00
C ASP A 274 9.75 -3.23 -42.66
N ILE A 275 8.52 -2.70 -42.62
CA ILE A 275 7.77 -2.51 -41.39
C ILE A 275 6.44 -3.27 -41.45
N VAL A 276 6.17 -4.02 -40.38
CA VAL A 276 4.83 -4.43 -39.98
C VAL A 276 4.44 -3.59 -38.77
N THR A 277 3.46 -2.72 -38.95
CA THR A 277 2.97 -1.88 -37.85
C THR A 277 2.18 -2.72 -36.86
N ALA A 278 2.03 -2.25 -35.62
CA ALA A 278 1.20 -2.94 -34.64
C ALA A 278 -0.25 -3.15 -35.14
N ARG A 279 -0.79 -2.22 -35.94
CA ARG A 279 -2.16 -2.27 -36.46
C ARG A 279 -2.34 -3.18 -37.67
N ASP A 280 -1.26 -3.48 -38.40
CA ASP A 280 -1.33 -4.37 -39.57
C ASP A 280 -1.85 -5.76 -39.16
N ILE A 281 -1.72 -6.12 -37.88
CA ILE A 281 -2.22 -7.39 -37.35
C ILE A 281 -3.76 -7.48 -37.32
N ASP A 282 -4.46 -6.34 -37.24
CA ASP A 282 -5.93 -6.31 -37.27
C ASP A 282 -6.46 -6.66 -38.67
N GLU A 283 -5.68 -6.35 -39.71
CA GLU A 283 -6.03 -6.62 -41.11
C GLU A 283 -5.47 -7.96 -41.61
N LEU A 284 -4.20 -8.27 -41.30
CA LEU A 284 -3.48 -9.44 -41.79
C LEU A 284 -3.67 -10.68 -40.90
N GLY A 285 -4.00 -10.49 -39.62
CA GLY A 285 -3.95 -11.53 -38.60
C GLY A 285 -2.52 -12.03 -38.32
N ALA A 286 -2.38 -12.91 -37.32
CA ALA A 286 -1.07 -13.46 -36.93
C ALA A 286 -0.43 -14.28 -38.07
N LYS A 287 -1.21 -15.14 -38.74
CA LYS A 287 -0.76 -15.88 -39.94
C LYS A 287 -0.26 -14.97 -41.06
N GLY A 288 -0.98 -13.89 -41.37
CA GLY A 288 -0.60 -12.96 -42.45
C GLY A 288 0.70 -12.23 -42.14
N VAL A 289 0.88 -11.81 -40.88
CA VAL A 289 2.15 -11.25 -40.41
C VAL A 289 3.29 -12.27 -40.53
N ILE A 290 3.09 -13.52 -40.07
CA ILE A 290 4.10 -14.58 -40.19
C ILE A 290 4.47 -14.83 -41.66
N GLN A 291 3.48 -14.82 -42.57
CA GLN A 291 3.74 -15.00 -44.00
C GLN A 291 4.56 -13.84 -44.56
N LYS A 292 4.19 -12.59 -44.25
CA LYS A 292 4.95 -11.39 -44.66
C LYS A 292 6.40 -11.43 -44.15
N LEU A 293 6.61 -11.84 -42.89
CA LEU A 293 7.95 -12.02 -42.32
C LEU A 293 8.77 -13.05 -43.12
N LYS A 294 8.17 -14.21 -43.42
CA LYS A 294 8.83 -15.28 -44.21
C LYS A 294 9.14 -14.85 -45.64
N ASP A 295 8.20 -14.19 -46.30
CA ASP A 295 8.36 -13.71 -47.68
C ASP A 295 9.49 -12.68 -47.79
N ARG A 296 9.64 -11.83 -46.77
CA ARG A 296 10.73 -10.85 -46.71
C ARG A 296 12.10 -11.50 -46.54
N VAL A 297 12.26 -12.40 -45.57
CA VAL A 297 13.57 -12.97 -45.21
C VAL A 297 14.01 -14.10 -46.15
N GLY A 298 13.07 -14.77 -46.80
CA GLY A 298 13.31 -15.90 -47.68
C GLY A 298 14.11 -17.03 -47.00
N ASP A 299 15.01 -17.66 -47.75
CA ASP A 299 15.87 -18.75 -47.27
C ASP A 299 17.19 -18.25 -46.65
N GLY A 300 17.32 -16.94 -46.39
CA GLY A 300 18.51 -16.36 -45.79
C GLY A 300 18.69 -16.74 -44.31
N LYS A 301 19.91 -16.60 -43.78
CA LYS A 301 20.17 -16.82 -42.35
C LYS A 301 19.50 -15.72 -41.54
N VAL A 302 18.75 -16.07 -40.50
CA VAL A 302 17.97 -15.12 -39.70
C VAL A 302 18.52 -14.98 -38.29
N TYR A 303 18.63 -13.75 -37.81
CA TYR A 303 18.75 -13.41 -36.40
C TYR A 303 17.41 -12.82 -35.92
N ILE A 304 16.86 -13.38 -34.85
CA ILE A 304 15.60 -12.91 -34.25
C ILE A 304 15.95 -12.17 -32.98
N THR A 305 15.46 -10.95 -32.86
CA THR A 305 15.57 -10.14 -31.65
C THR A 305 14.18 -9.67 -31.23
N VAL A 306 13.91 -9.72 -29.92
CA VAL A 306 12.60 -9.45 -29.35
C VAL A 306 12.78 -8.47 -28.21
N ASP A 307 12.36 -7.22 -28.42
CA ASP A 307 12.08 -6.30 -27.33
C ASP A 307 10.73 -6.67 -26.72
N ILE A 308 10.69 -6.74 -25.39
CA ILE A 308 9.47 -7.08 -24.68
C ILE A 308 8.41 -5.98 -24.82
N ASP A 309 8.81 -4.76 -25.15
CA ASP A 309 7.91 -3.63 -25.39
C ASP A 309 7.09 -3.75 -26.69
N VAL A 310 7.33 -4.78 -27.52
CA VAL A 310 6.41 -5.15 -28.60
C VAL A 310 5.00 -5.49 -28.05
N LEU A 311 4.95 -6.00 -26.82
CA LEU A 311 3.71 -6.30 -26.11
C LEU A 311 3.07 -5.03 -25.54
N ASP A 312 1.75 -5.04 -25.43
CA ASP A 312 1.05 -3.96 -24.74
C ASP A 312 1.50 -3.87 -23.26
N PRO A 313 1.62 -2.66 -22.66
CA PRO A 313 1.99 -2.49 -21.26
C PRO A 313 1.05 -3.21 -20.27
N ALA A 314 -0.16 -3.59 -20.69
CA ALA A 314 -1.03 -4.48 -19.91
C ALA A 314 -0.40 -5.88 -19.67
N TYR A 315 0.45 -6.35 -20.58
CA TYR A 315 1.14 -7.65 -20.49
C TYR A 315 2.61 -7.52 -20.11
N ALA A 316 3.28 -6.47 -20.58
CA ALA A 316 4.68 -6.19 -20.29
C ALA A 316 4.87 -4.77 -19.71
N PRO A 317 4.38 -4.50 -18.48
CA PRO A 317 4.47 -3.16 -17.88
C PRO A 317 5.90 -2.75 -17.52
N ALA A 318 6.79 -3.73 -17.33
CA ALA A 318 8.15 -3.54 -16.84
C ALA A 318 9.16 -3.49 -18.01
N THR A 319 9.10 -2.41 -18.79
CA THR A 319 10.08 -2.10 -19.86
C THR A 319 10.49 -0.62 -19.82
N GLY A 320 11.64 -0.32 -20.42
CA GLY A 320 12.26 1.00 -20.44
C GLY A 320 11.38 2.06 -21.10
N THR A 321 10.83 1.73 -22.28
CA THR A 321 10.10 2.62 -23.19
C THR A 321 8.74 2.03 -23.55
N ALA A 322 7.86 1.88 -22.57
CA ALA A 322 6.56 1.25 -22.77
C ALA A 322 5.62 2.07 -23.67
N GLU A 323 5.20 1.51 -24.81
CA GLU A 323 4.29 2.16 -25.76
C GLU A 323 2.88 1.51 -25.72
N PRO A 324 1.77 2.25 -25.56
CA PRO A 324 0.43 1.66 -25.53
C PRO A 324 -0.05 1.16 -26.91
N GLY A 325 -1.00 0.23 -26.93
CA GLY A 325 -1.59 -0.31 -28.17
C GLY A 325 -0.70 -1.39 -28.82
N GLY A 326 0.00 -2.17 -28.01
CA GLY A 326 0.90 -3.23 -28.45
C GLY A 326 0.18 -4.56 -28.72
N TRP A 327 0.96 -5.58 -29.08
CA TRP A 327 0.40 -6.92 -29.32
C TRP A 327 0.06 -7.64 -28.00
N THR A 328 -0.88 -8.57 -28.09
CA THR A 328 -1.22 -9.46 -26.97
C THR A 328 -0.29 -10.67 -26.93
N THR A 329 -0.11 -11.30 -25.77
CA THR A 329 0.72 -12.50 -25.64
C THR A 329 0.35 -13.61 -26.63
N PRO A 330 -0.93 -13.97 -26.86
CA PRO A 330 -1.30 -14.97 -27.87
C PRO A 330 -0.89 -14.58 -29.29
N THR A 331 -1.08 -13.31 -29.66
CA THR A 331 -0.72 -12.78 -30.98
C THR A 331 0.78 -12.89 -31.25
N THR A 332 1.61 -12.46 -30.29
CA THR A 332 3.07 -12.54 -30.41
C THR A 332 3.58 -13.98 -30.47
N LEU A 333 2.89 -14.92 -29.82
CA LEU A 333 3.19 -16.36 -29.89
C LEU A 333 2.67 -17.04 -31.17
N GLY A 334 2.08 -16.29 -32.10
CA GLY A 334 1.61 -16.82 -33.40
C GLY A 334 0.24 -17.52 -33.33
N GLY A 335 -0.56 -17.28 -32.30
CA GLY A 335 -1.94 -17.77 -32.21
C GLY A 335 -2.89 -16.97 -33.12
N ASP A 336 -3.74 -17.67 -33.87
CA ASP A 336 -4.80 -17.03 -34.65
C ASP A 336 -6.00 -16.68 -33.77
N ASN A 337 -6.39 -15.41 -33.80
CA ASN A 337 -7.73 -14.98 -33.43
C ASN A 337 -8.67 -15.12 -34.64
N ASP A 338 -8.74 -16.30 -35.25
CA ASP A 338 -9.66 -16.61 -36.37
C ASP A 338 -11.11 -16.70 -35.85
N GLY A 339 -11.72 -15.54 -35.62
CA GLY A 339 -13.15 -15.35 -35.49
C GLY A 339 -13.54 -14.12 -36.32
N PRO A 340 -14.53 -14.23 -37.23
CA PRO A 340 -14.89 -13.10 -38.10
C PRO A 340 -15.44 -11.96 -37.25
N ARG A 341 -14.68 -10.87 -37.11
CA ARG A 341 -15.20 -9.57 -36.68
C ARG A 341 -15.93 -8.93 -37.87
N ALA A 342 -17.02 -9.56 -38.31
CA ALA A 342 -18.00 -8.91 -39.16
C ALA A 342 -18.77 -7.92 -38.28
N VAL A 343 -18.48 -6.64 -38.47
CA VAL A 343 -19.29 -5.54 -37.93
C VAL A 343 -20.59 -5.53 -38.72
N ASP A 344 -21.71 -5.81 -38.06
CA ASP A 344 -23.05 -5.47 -38.56
C ASP A 344 -23.82 -4.59 -37.55
N ASP A 345 -24.64 -3.70 -38.10
CA ASP A 345 -25.10 -2.47 -37.47
C ASP A 345 -26.24 -2.68 -36.45
N LYS A 346 -26.55 -3.92 -36.06
CA LYS A 346 -27.63 -4.25 -35.10
C LYS A 346 -27.32 -5.47 -34.23
N GLY A 347 -26.05 -5.70 -33.91
CA GLY A 347 -25.53 -6.86 -33.20
C GLY A 347 -26.48 -7.49 -32.17
N ARG A 348 -26.93 -8.72 -32.48
CA ARG A 348 -27.38 -9.79 -31.55
C ARG A 348 -27.97 -10.98 -32.33
N LYS A 349 -27.16 -12.03 -32.55
CA LYS A 349 -27.49 -13.48 -32.43
C LYS A 349 -26.32 -14.35 -32.91
N CYS A 350 -25.78 -15.22 -32.04
CA CYS A 350 -24.82 -16.26 -32.44
C CYS A 350 -25.57 -17.46 -33.04
N ILE A 351 -25.48 -17.65 -34.35
CA ILE A 351 -26.28 -18.65 -35.11
C ILE A 351 -25.70 -20.08 -35.02
N LYS A 352 -24.44 -20.27 -34.61
CA LYS A 352 -23.74 -21.56 -34.79
C LYS A 352 -23.84 -22.58 -33.64
N SER A 353 -24.21 -22.22 -32.42
CA SER A 353 -24.13 -23.16 -31.28
C SER A 353 -25.47 -23.75 -30.82
N LYS A 354 -26.62 -23.22 -31.29
CA LYS A 354 -27.97 -23.48 -30.72
C LYS A 354 -28.05 -23.35 -29.19
N ARG A 355 -27.04 -22.75 -28.54
CA ARG A 355 -27.05 -22.42 -27.11
C ARG A 355 -27.45 -20.96 -26.99
N GLU A 356 -28.26 -20.62 -26.00
CA GLU A 356 -28.40 -19.23 -25.58
C GLU A 356 -27.03 -18.75 -25.07
N CYS A 357 -26.39 -17.84 -25.80
CA CYS A 357 -25.16 -17.20 -25.36
C CYS A 357 -25.50 -16.18 -24.27
N THR A 358 -24.90 -16.32 -23.09
CA THR A 358 -25.02 -15.38 -21.96
C THR A 358 -24.28 -14.05 -22.16
N GLY A 359 -23.56 -13.86 -23.29
CA GLY A 359 -22.77 -12.66 -23.60
C GLY A 359 -21.31 -12.75 -23.14
N TYR A 360 -20.44 -11.89 -23.68
CA TYR A 360 -19.01 -11.81 -23.33
C TYR A 360 -18.82 -11.30 -21.90
N ASP A 361 -17.80 -11.81 -21.21
CA ASP A 361 -17.28 -11.21 -19.98
C ASP A 361 -16.78 -9.81 -20.31
N ARG A 362 -17.66 -8.84 -20.02
CA ARG A 362 -17.28 -7.46 -19.80
C ARG A 362 -16.52 -7.44 -18.48
N ASP A 363 -15.57 -6.53 -18.33
CA ASP A 363 -15.07 -6.19 -17.00
C ASP A 363 -16.27 -6.05 -16.08
N VAL A 364 -16.32 -6.89 -15.06
CA VAL A 364 -17.40 -6.87 -14.08
C VAL A 364 -17.18 -5.61 -13.27
N ILE A 365 -17.71 -4.50 -13.77
CA ILE A 365 -17.85 -3.28 -13.01
C ILE A 365 -18.94 -3.60 -12.00
N PHE A 366 -18.54 -3.87 -10.77
CA PHE A 366 -19.46 -3.96 -9.65
C PHE A 366 -20.08 -2.58 -9.45
N VAL A 367 -21.20 -2.35 -10.13
CA VAL A 367 -22.05 -1.19 -9.86
C VAL A 367 -22.73 -1.49 -8.54
N ASN A 368 -22.17 -0.96 -7.46
CA ASN A 368 -22.76 -1.10 -6.13
C ASN A 368 -24.10 -0.35 -6.11
N ARG A 369 -25.18 -1.10 -6.32
CA ARG A 369 -26.55 -0.58 -6.21
C ARG A 369 -26.95 -0.68 -4.75
N THR A 370 -26.72 0.39 -4.03
CA THR A 370 -27.25 0.56 -2.68
C THR A 370 -28.74 0.84 -2.73
N PRO A 371 -29.50 0.60 -1.64
CA PRO A 371 -30.91 0.99 -1.56
C PRO A 371 -31.15 2.48 -1.84
N SER A 372 -30.15 3.34 -1.61
CA SER A 372 -30.19 4.78 -1.87
C SER A 372 -29.99 5.16 -3.34
N SER A 373 -29.52 4.26 -4.20
CA SER A 373 -29.38 4.52 -5.65
C SER A 373 -29.66 3.28 -6.51
N PRO A 374 -30.92 2.85 -6.52
CA PRO A 374 -31.32 1.64 -7.23
C PRO A 374 -31.16 1.77 -8.77
N SER A 375 -31.08 2.99 -9.29
CA SER A 375 -31.02 3.31 -10.72
C SER A 375 -29.60 3.51 -11.27
N THR A 376 -28.54 3.32 -10.47
CA THR A 376 -27.16 3.53 -10.92
C THR A 376 -26.79 2.58 -12.06
N THR A 377 -26.21 3.14 -13.14
CA THR A 377 -25.84 2.40 -14.36
C THR A 377 -24.33 2.35 -14.55
N ALA A 378 -23.83 1.34 -15.25
CA ALA A 378 -22.40 1.23 -15.56
C ALA A 378 -21.88 2.48 -16.31
N THR A 379 -22.70 3.04 -17.18
CA THR A 379 -22.36 4.25 -17.95
C THR A 379 -22.25 5.49 -17.07
N SER A 380 -23.13 5.66 -16.08
CA SER A 380 -23.03 6.78 -15.13
C SER A 380 -21.75 6.66 -14.29
N VAL A 381 -21.44 5.47 -13.76
CA VAL A 381 -20.19 5.20 -13.01
C VAL A 381 -18.94 5.49 -13.84
N LEU A 382 -18.90 5.05 -15.09
CA LEU A 382 -17.76 5.31 -15.98
C LEU A 382 -17.62 6.78 -16.39
N SER A 383 -18.75 7.47 -16.61
CA SER A 383 -18.75 8.91 -16.87
C SER A 383 -18.29 9.70 -15.64
N GLU A 384 -18.65 9.25 -14.45
CA GLU A 384 -18.23 9.82 -13.16
C GLU A 384 -16.73 9.64 -12.95
N LEU A 385 -16.20 8.44 -13.19
CA LEU A 385 -14.78 8.15 -13.08
C LEU A 385 -13.95 9.02 -14.04
N ARG A 386 -14.42 9.22 -15.28
CA ARG A 386 -13.80 10.16 -16.23
C ARG A 386 -13.91 11.61 -15.76
N ALA A 387 -15.05 12.03 -15.22
CA ALA A 387 -15.23 13.38 -14.66
C ALA A 387 -14.40 13.60 -13.38
N GLN A 388 -14.16 12.56 -12.58
CA GLN A 388 -13.27 12.57 -11.42
C GLN A 388 -11.81 12.62 -11.86
N GLN A 389 -11.42 11.90 -12.92
CA GLN A 389 -10.09 11.98 -13.52
C GLN A 389 -9.82 13.38 -14.05
N LEU A 390 -10.77 13.97 -14.80
CA LEU A 390 -10.67 15.36 -15.27
C LEU A 390 -10.59 16.38 -14.12
N ARG A 391 -11.41 16.23 -13.06
CA ARG A 391 -11.34 17.10 -11.87
C ARG A 391 -10.02 16.94 -11.12
N LYS A 392 -9.47 15.73 -11.05
CA LYS A 392 -8.16 15.42 -10.45
C LYS A 392 -7.01 16.07 -11.23
N ASP A 393 -7.11 16.09 -12.56
CA ASP A 393 -6.15 16.79 -13.43
C ASP A 393 -6.27 18.33 -13.35
N THR A 394 -7.42 18.84 -12.88
CA THR A 394 -7.66 20.29 -12.74
C THR A 394 -7.31 20.84 -11.35
N LEU A 395 -7.49 20.04 -10.28
CA LEU A 395 -7.30 20.45 -8.86
C LEU A 395 -5.97 20.00 -8.24
N VAL A 396 -5.09 19.33 -8.98
CA VAL A 396 -3.77 18.88 -8.51
C VAL A 396 -2.69 19.41 -9.46
N THR A 397 -2.63 20.74 -9.58
CA THR A 397 -1.56 21.45 -10.31
C THR A 397 -0.94 22.51 -9.39
N PRO A 398 0.32 22.95 -9.64
CA PRO A 398 0.96 24.03 -8.88
C PRO A 398 0.19 25.37 -8.85
N ARG A 399 -0.91 25.51 -9.62
CA ARG A 399 -1.76 26.71 -9.66
C ARG A 399 -2.69 26.84 -8.44
N VAL A 400 -3.07 25.74 -7.81
CA VAL A 400 -4.09 25.73 -6.72
C VAL A 400 -3.64 26.51 -5.48
N GLU A 401 -2.36 26.39 -5.11
CA GLU A 401 -1.77 27.14 -4.00
C GLU A 401 -1.74 28.64 -4.31
N ALA A 402 -1.37 29.03 -5.54
CA ALA A 402 -1.37 30.43 -5.97
C ALA A 402 -2.78 31.05 -5.97
N ASP A 403 -3.79 30.28 -6.43
CA ASP A 403 -5.19 30.70 -6.39
C ASP A 403 -5.72 30.83 -4.95
N LEU A 404 -5.34 29.92 -4.05
CA LEU A 404 -5.67 29.99 -2.63
C LEU A 404 -5.08 31.26 -1.99
N HIS A 405 -3.80 31.56 -2.22
CA HIS A 405 -3.14 32.76 -1.73
C HIS A 405 -3.78 34.05 -2.28
N ARG A 406 -4.15 34.06 -3.58
CA ARG A 406 -4.82 35.20 -4.21
C ARG A 406 -6.19 35.48 -3.57
N LEU A 407 -7.00 34.43 -3.38
CA LEU A 407 -8.32 34.56 -2.77
C LEU A 407 -8.23 34.96 -1.31
N PHE A 408 -7.30 34.36 -0.54
CA PHE A 408 -7.07 34.73 0.85
C PHE A 408 -6.65 36.20 1.01
N SER A 409 -5.80 36.71 0.12
CA SER A 409 -5.39 38.13 0.13
C SER A 409 -6.58 39.09 -0.05
N ASN A 410 -7.66 38.64 -0.70
CA ASN A 410 -8.90 39.38 -0.90
C ASN A 410 -10.02 39.02 0.10
N SER A 411 -9.76 38.09 1.04
CA SER A 411 -10.77 37.57 2.00
C SER A 411 -11.48 38.67 2.79
N SER A 412 -10.76 39.72 3.19
CA SER A 412 -11.32 40.87 3.92
C SER A 412 -12.52 41.57 3.25
N ARG A 413 -12.70 41.38 1.93
CA ARG A 413 -13.84 41.90 1.15
C ARG A 413 -14.74 40.81 0.58
N HIS A 414 -14.26 39.56 0.48
CA HIS A 414 -14.95 38.44 -0.17
C HIS A 414 -14.78 37.12 0.63
N SER A 415 -15.01 37.15 1.95
CA SER A 415 -14.86 35.97 2.82
C SER A 415 -15.65 34.76 2.33
N GLN A 416 -16.87 34.95 1.81
CA GLN A 416 -17.71 33.86 1.30
C GLN A 416 -17.10 33.16 0.07
N GLU A 417 -16.49 33.91 -0.85
CA GLU A 417 -15.85 33.35 -2.05
C GLU A 417 -14.61 32.55 -1.68
N PHE A 418 -13.78 33.10 -0.77
CA PHE A 418 -12.64 32.39 -0.22
C PHE A 418 -13.04 31.08 0.49
N ARG A 419 -14.05 31.12 1.37
CA ARG A 419 -14.53 29.94 2.10
C ARG A 419 -15.09 28.86 1.17
N LYS A 420 -15.82 29.24 0.12
CA LYS A 420 -16.30 28.29 -0.90
C LYS A 420 -15.14 27.56 -1.58
N TYR A 421 -14.15 28.30 -2.06
CA TYR A 421 -12.97 27.71 -2.68
C TYR A 421 -12.17 26.83 -1.69
N ALA A 422 -12.04 27.27 -0.44
CA ALA A 422 -11.37 26.50 0.59
C ALA A 422 -12.10 25.18 0.87
N VAL A 423 -13.44 25.19 0.95
CA VAL A 423 -14.23 23.95 1.14
C VAL A 423 -14.10 23.03 -0.08
N GLU A 424 -14.11 23.54 -1.31
CA GLU A 424 -13.83 22.73 -2.52
C GLU A 424 -12.44 22.07 -2.47
N LEU A 425 -11.43 22.78 -1.96
CA LEU A 425 -10.10 22.22 -1.75
C LEU A 425 -10.11 21.13 -0.66
N LEU A 426 -10.85 21.34 0.43
CA LEU A 426 -11.03 20.34 1.48
C LEU A 426 -11.81 19.12 0.99
N GLU A 427 -12.77 19.28 0.07
CA GLU A 427 -13.45 18.16 -0.61
C GLU A 427 -12.48 17.31 -1.45
N ALA A 428 -11.48 17.95 -2.08
CA ALA A 428 -10.47 17.25 -2.88
C ALA A 428 -9.39 16.54 -2.03
N THR A 429 -9.15 17.02 -0.80
CA THR A 429 -8.01 16.60 0.02
C THR A 429 -8.40 15.89 1.32
N TYR A 430 -9.24 16.53 2.13
CA TYR A 430 -9.59 16.15 3.50
C TYR A 430 -10.85 15.30 3.59
N LEU A 431 -11.96 15.72 2.99
CA LEU A 431 -13.26 15.07 3.14
C LEU A 431 -13.35 13.77 2.33
N PRO A 432 -14.23 12.84 2.74
CA PRO A 432 -14.49 11.63 1.95
C PRO A 432 -15.15 11.97 0.62
N LYS A 433 -14.78 11.23 -0.43
CA LYS A 433 -15.42 11.35 -1.74
C LYS A 433 -16.86 10.84 -1.65
N GLN A 434 -17.81 11.68 -2.04
CA GLN A 434 -19.21 11.29 -2.09
C GLN A 434 -19.40 10.21 -3.16
N SER A 435 -19.97 9.06 -2.77
CA SER A 435 -20.40 8.06 -3.75
C SER A 435 -21.59 8.62 -4.52
N VAL A 436 -21.64 8.40 -5.84
CA VAL A 436 -22.73 8.69 -6.79
C VAL A 436 -24.11 8.17 -6.35
N SER A 437 -24.13 7.38 -5.28
CA SER A 437 -25.26 6.62 -4.77
C SER A 437 -26.27 7.44 -3.92
N SER A 438 -26.06 8.76 -3.77
CA SER A 438 -26.99 9.65 -3.09
C SER A 438 -27.54 10.69 -4.07
N SER A 439 -28.58 10.29 -4.80
CA SER A 439 -29.43 11.23 -5.53
C SER A 439 -30.03 12.26 -4.57
N SER A 440 -29.90 13.54 -4.94
CA SER A 440 -30.75 14.67 -4.51
C SER A 440 -31.04 14.75 -3.01
N ASN A 441 -30.11 15.32 -2.25
CA ASN A 441 -30.33 16.38 -1.24
C ASN A 441 -29.03 16.56 -0.46
N ALA A 442 -28.27 17.59 -0.85
CA ALA A 442 -27.09 18.06 -0.11
C ALA A 442 -27.43 18.65 1.28
N GLU A 443 -28.64 18.42 1.80
CA GLU A 443 -29.15 19.00 3.03
C GLU A 443 -29.09 18.07 4.26
N ASN A 444 -28.68 16.80 4.15
CA ASN A 444 -28.71 15.86 5.31
C ASN A 444 -27.51 14.90 5.40
N SER A 445 -26.27 15.36 5.16
CA SER A 445 -25.10 14.51 5.47
C SER A 445 -24.83 14.50 6.98
N GLU A 446 -25.63 13.74 7.74
CA GLU A 446 -25.37 13.46 9.16
C GLU A 446 -24.05 12.68 9.30
N GLY A 447 -23.02 13.36 9.79
CA GLY A 447 -21.71 12.75 10.00
C GLY A 447 -20.73 13.72 10.67
N SER A 448 -19.71 13.19 11.36
CA SER A 448 -18.72 13.95 12.14
C SER A 448 -17.84 14.92 11.36
N PHE A 449 -17.94 14.95 10.02
CA PHE A 449 -17.23 15.86 9.14
C PHE A 449 -18.14 16.93 8.51
N SER A 450 -19.45 16.92 8.78
CA SER A 450 -20.41 17.84 8.14
C SER A 450 -20.14 19.31 8.43
N TRP A 451 -19.53 19.62 9.58
CA TRP A 451 -19.15 20.96 9.99
C TRP A 451 -18.31 21.71 8.94
N ALA A 452 -17.53 20.99 8.12
CA ALA A 452 -16.69 21.59 7.11
C ALA A 452 -17.50 22.24 5.97
N TYR A 453 -18.63 21.63 5.58
CA TYR A 453 -19.52 22.19 4.55
C TYR A 453 -20.21 23.47 5.06
N HIS A 454 -20.56 23.51 6.34
CA HIS A 454 -21.23 24.68 6.94
C HIS A 454 -20.31 25.89 7.15
N LEU A 455 -19.01 25.78 6.85
CA LEU A 455 -18.13 26.96 6.79
C LEU A 455 -18.57 27.95 5.71
N THR A 456 -19.26 27.51 4.65
CA THR A 456 -19.76 28.39 3.59
C THR A 456 -21.01 29.17 3.98
N ASP A 457 -21.74 28.70 4.99
CA ASP A 457 -22.97 29.32 5.49
C ASP A 457 -22.64 30.54 6.36
N LEU A 458 -21.44 30.55 6.94
CA LEU A 458 -20.90 31.69 7.66
C LEU A 458 -20.48 32.74 6.63
N THR A 459 -21.30 33.77 6.42
CA THR A 459 -21.02 34.84 5.45
C THR A 459 -20.35 36.06 6.06
N GLY A 460 -20.27 36.14 7.40
CA GLY A 460 -19.70 37.27 8.12
C GLY A 460 -18.17 37.40 7.93
N PRO A 461 -17.64 38.63 7.85
CA PRO A 461 -16.19 38.84 7.77
C PRO A 461 -15.54 38.44 9.10
N SER A 462 -14.61 37.51 9.06
CA SER A 462 -13.88 37.07 10.26
C SER A 462 -12.44 36.72 9.90
N LYS A 463 -11.50 37.49 10.47
CA LYS A 463 -10.06 37.25 10.28
C LYS A 463 -9.60 35.98 10.96
N SER A 464 -10.12 35.66 12.14
CA SER A 464 -9.78 34.43 12.86
C SER A 464 -10.21 33.21 12.05
N LEU A 465 -11.45 33.18 11.57
CA LEU A 465 -11.95 32.06 10.76
C LEU A 465 -11.20 31.93 9.42
N ASP A 466 -11.09 33.00 8.66
CA ASP A 466 -10.48 32.95 7.31
C ASP A 466 -9.01 32.51 7.39
N THR A 467 -8.25 33.02 8.37
CA THR A 467 -6.86 32.63 8.59
C THR A 467 -6.74 31.18 9.09
N SER A 468 -7.68 30.73 9.94
CA SER A 468 -7.72 29.34 10.40
C SER A 468 -7.98 28.36 9.25
N VAL A 469 -8.95 28.67 8.39
CA VAL A 469 -9.28 27.87 7.20
C VAL A 469 -8.12 27.85 6.22
N PHE A 470 -7.45 28.99 6.03
CA PHE A 470 -6.25 29.10 5.21
C PHE A 470 -5.11 28.21 5.73
N ALA A 471 -4.80 28.30 7.02
CA ALA A 471 -3.78 27.46 7.66
C ALA A 471 -4.11 25.96 7.50
N PHE A 472 -5.38 25.58 7.68
CA PHE A 472 -5.82 24.21 7.50
C PHE A 472 -5.69 23.71 6.06
N CYS A 473 -6.03 24.55 5.07
CA CYS A 473 -5.84 24.22 3.66
C CYS A 473 -4.36 24.01 3.31
N LEU A 474 -3.45 24.86 3.81
CA LEU A 474 -2.01 24.68 3.64
C LEU A 474 -1.52 23.38 4.28
N ALA A 475 -2.03 23.04 5.47
CA ALA A 475 -1.74 21.75 6.10
C ALA A 475 -2.13 20.60 5.16
N GLN A 476 -3.36 20.61 4.61
CA GLN A 476 -3.81 19.54 3.73
C GLN A 476 -3.01 19.46 2.44
N LEU A 477 -2.62 20.58 1.82
CA LEU A 477 -1.75 20.59 0.64
C LEU A 477 -0.38 19.97 0.94
N HIS A 478 0.20 20.30 2.10
CA HIS A 478 1.46 19.72 2.58
C HIS A 478 1.34 18.21 2.82
N PHE A 479 0.36 17.77 3.61
CA PHE A 479 0.19 16.38 4.02
C PHE A 479 -0.24 15.44 2.88
N THR A 480 -0.94 15.97 1.87
CA THR A 480 -1.34 15.18 0.71
C THR A 480 -0.30 15.18 -0.41
N GLY A 481 0.76 15.99 -0.31
CA GLY A 481 1.77 16.16 -1.34
C GLY A 481 1.23 16.76 -2.64
N THR A 482 0.08 17.46 -2.57
CA THR A 482 -0.61 18.03 -3.73
C THR A 482 -0.19 19.48 -4.03
N GLY A 483 0.43 20.17 -3.07
CA GLY A 483 1.01 21.51 -3.23
C GLY A 483 2.49 21.55 -2.82
N ASN A 484 3.11 22.73 -2.95
CA ASN A 484 4.49 22.99 -2.54
C ASN A 484 4.57 23.62 -1.14
N ALA A 485 3.43 23.75 -0.45
CA ALA A 485 3.35 24.26 0.91
C ALA A 485 4.28 23.48 1.86
N SER A 486 5.15 24.22 2.55
CA SER A 486 6.01 23.69 3.61
C SER A 486 5.29 23.65 4.95
N LEU A 487 5.71 22.73 5.83
CA LEU A 487 5.23 22.68 7.21
C LEU A 487 5.45 24.01 7.94
N TYR A 488 6.54 24.72 7.64
CA TYR A 488 6.85 26.03 8.22
C TYR A 488 5.78 27.08 7.87
N GLN A 489 5.39 27.19 6.60
CA GLN A 489 4.33 28.11 6.17
C GLN A 489 3.00 27.78 6.85
N CYS A 490 2.70 26.49 7.00
CA CYS A 490 1.50 26.06 7.71
C CYS A 490 1.50 26.49 9.19
N LEU A 491 2.62 26.28 9.90
CA LEU A 491 2.75 26.64 11.32
C LEU A 491 2.75 28.16 11.53
N ASP A 492 3.34 28.93 10.62
CA ASP A 492 3.30 30.40 10.63
C ASP A 492 1.86 30.93 10.54
N GLN A 493 1.08 30.40 9.59
CA GLN A 493 -0.33 30.78 9.44
C GLN A 493 -1.20 30.28 10.59
N TYR A 494 -0.92 29.09 11.13
CA TYR A 494 -1.56 28.57 12.33
C TYR A 494 -1.36 29.50 13.54
N ASN A 495 -0.13 29.94 13.80
CA ASN A 495 0.18 30.87 14.89
C ASN A 495 -0.47 32.25 14.68
N THR A 496 -0.52 32.73 13.44
CA THR A 496 -1.23 33.97 13.08
C THR A 496 -2.73 33.85 13.36
N ALA A 497 -3.34 32.71 13.00
CA ALA A 497 -4.74 32.44 13.29
C ALA A 497 -5.04 32.40 14.79
N LEU A 498 -4.14 31.81 15.59
CA LEU A 498 -4.26 31.80 17.06
C LEU A 498 -4.25 33.21 17.66
N GLN A 499 -3.42 34.13 17.15
CA GLN A 499 -3.40 35.52 17.62
C GLN A 499 -4.73 36.23 17.35
N TYR A 500 -5.32 36.02 16.17
CA TYR A 500 -6.64 36.57 15.86
C TYR A 500 -7.75 35.94 16.70
N LEU A 501 -7.72 34.62 16.89
CA LEU A 501 -8.68 33.94 17.75
C LEU A 501 -8.59 34.46 19.20
N TYR A 502 -7.39 34.65 19.74
CA TYR A 502 -7.20 35.23 21.07
C TYR A 502 -7.85 36.62 21.18
N SER A 503 -7.62 37.49 20.19
CA SER A 503 -8.26 38.81 20.14
C SER A 503 -9.79 38.75 20.03
N ASP A 504 -10.34 37.80 19.29
CA ASP A 504 -11.79 37.64 19.15
C ASP A 504 -12.43 37.01 20.40
N LEU A 505 -11.67 36.22 21.17
CA LEU A 505 -12.11 35.70 22.46
C LEU A 505 -12.08 36.76 23.56
N ASP A 506 -11.16 37.72 23.52
CA ASP A 506 -11.14 38.84 24.48
C ASP A 506 -12.32 39.81 24.29
N ASP A 507 -12.87 39.88 23.07
CA ASP A 507 -14.03 40.72 22.72
C ASP A 507 -15.36 40.00 23.07
N PRO A 508 -16.20 40.54 23.98
CA PRO A 508 -17.45 39.92 24.39
C PRO A 508 -18.46 39.70 23.24
N GLU A 509 -18.49 40.58 22.25
CA GLU A 509 -19.42 40.49 21.12
C GLU A 509 -18.98 39.44 20.11
N LYS A 510 -17.67 39.33 19.87
CA LYS A 510 -17.12 38.34 18.92
C LYS A 510 -16.98 36.95 19.51
N ARG A 511 -16.75 36.84 20.83
CA ARG A 511 -16.67 35.55 21.53
C ARG A 511 -17.93 34.70 21.32
N VAL A 512 -19.10 35.34 21.15
CA VAL A 512 -20.39 34.66 20.96
C VAL A 512 -20.73 34.38 19.49
N GLN A 513 -19.96 34.89 18.53
CA GLN A 513 -20.18 34.64 17.10
C GLN A 513 -19.90 33.18 16.72
N GLU A 514 -20.55 32.73 15.64
CA GLU A 514 -20.36 31.37 15.10
C GLU A 514 -19.04 31.24 14.37
N GLU A 515 -18.54 32.32 13.76
CA GLU A 515 -17.24 32.37 13.10
C GLU A 515 -16.09 32.06 14.05
N THR A 516 -16.15 32.60 15.28
CA THR A 516 -15.17 32.32 16.34
C THR A 516 -15.20 30.84 16.75
N LEU A 517 -16.39 30.22 16.82
CA LEU A 517 -16.54 28.79 17.09
C LEU A 517 -15.99 27.94 15.95
N ALA A 518 -16.29 28.31 14.71
CA ALA A 518 -15.75 27.65 13.54
C ALA A 518 -14.23 27.74 13.48
N ALA A 519 -13.63 28.88 13.84
CA ALA A 519 -12.19 29.03 13.93
C ALA A 519 -11.58 28.03 14.93
N ILE A 520 -12.18 27.86 16.11
CA ILE A 520 -11.73 26.88 17.12
C ILE A 520 -11.85 25.43 16.58
N VAL A 521 -12.94 25.08 15.91
CA VAL A 521 -13.13 23.74 15.30
C VAL A 521 -12.08 23.48 14.21
N VAL A 522 -11.79 24.48 13.38
CA VAL A 522 -10.79 24.38 12.31
C VAL A 522 -9.40 24.24 12.91
N LEU A 523 -9.01 25.07 13.89
CA LEU A 523 -7.68 25.03 14.50
C LEU A 523 -7.45 23.73 15.28
N SER A 524 -8.40 23.30 16.11
CA SER A 524 -8.32 22.01 16.81
C SER A 524 -8.23 20.82 15.84
N THR A 525 -8.84 20.92 14.66
CA THR A 525 -8.69 19.90 13.62
C THR A 525 -7.34 20.01 12.89
N CYS A 526 -6.84 21.23 12.66
CA CYS A 526 -5.55 21.49 12.04
C CYS A 526 -4.40 20.92 12.87
N GLU A 527 -4.44 21.07 14.20
CA GLU A 527 -3.43 20.53 15.11
C GLU A 527 -3.25 19.02 15.01
N LEU A 528 -4.29 18.27 14.65
CA LEU A 528 -4.18 16.81 14.44
C LEU A 528 -3.19 16.44 13.33
N PHE A 529 -2.94 17.37 12.42
CA PHE A 529 -1.99 17.19 11.32
C PHE A 529 -0.65 17.86 11.66
N VAL A 530 -0.67 19.13 12.09
CA VAL A 530 0.57 19.92 12.19
C VAL A 530 1.34 19.71 13.51
N CYS A 531 0.67 19.20 14.55
CA CYS A 531 1.24 19.01 15.88
C CYS A 531 1.25 17.51 16.25
N PRO A 532 2.42 16.86 16.35
CA PRO A 532 2.49 15.41 16.62
C PRO A 532 2.09 15.02 18.06
N ALA A 533 2.09 15.96 19.01
CA ALA A 533 1.77 15.73 20.42
C ALA A 533 0.41 16.34 20.82
N GLU A 534 -0.32 15.67 21.71
CA GLU A 534 -1.65 16.06 22.19
C GLU A 534 -1.66 17.37 23.01
N ASN A 535 -0.52 17.86 23.49
CA ASN A 535 -0.46 18.98 24.44
C ASN A 535 -1.21 20.25 23.97
N GLY A 536 -1.09 20.63 22.69
CA GLY A 536 -1.84 21.75 22.12
C GLY A 536 -3.33 21.43 21.98
N TRP A 537 -3.64 20.24 21.48
CA TRP A 537 -5.00 19.79 21.23
C TRP A 537 -5.84 19.68 22.50
N GLY A 538 -5.26 19.18 23.60
CA GLY A 538 -5.93 19.13 24.89
C GLY A 538 -6.22 20.52 25.45
N VAL A 539 -5.40 21.53 25.14
CA VAL A 539 -5.70 22.94 25.49
C VAL A 539 -6.91 23.43 24.71
N HIS A 540 -7.01 23.16 23.41
CA HIS A 540 -8.20 23.46 22.62
C HIS A 540 -9.43 22.73 23.15
N ALA A 541 -9.34 21.43 23.49
CA ALA A 541 -10.45 20.66 24.02
C ALA A 541 -10.99 21.24 25.34
N ARG A 542 -10.10 21.66 26.25
CA ARG A 542 -10.48 22.36 27.49
C ARG A 542 -11.04 23.75 27.23
N GLY A 543 -10.46 24.51 26.31
CA GLY A 543 -10.97 25.82 25.90
C GLY A 543 -12.38 25.74 25.32
N ILE A 544 -12.63 24.74 24.47
CA ILE A 544 -13.97 24.43 23.94
C ILE A 544 -14.94 24.15 25.09
N ALA A 545 -14.57 23.31 26.06
CA ALA A 545 -15.42 23.01 27.21
C ALA A 545 -15.78 24.27 28.01
N GLU A 546 -14.83 25.18 28.24
CA GLU A 546 -15.09 26.47 28.90
C GLU A 546 -15.98 27.41 28.06
N ILE A 547 -15.77 27.49 26.76
CA ILE A 547 -16.61 28.31 25.86
C ILE A 547 -18.05 27.78 25.82
N LEU A 548 -18.23 26.46 25.80
CA LEU A 548 -19.56 25.85 25.90
C LEU A 548 -20.22 26.08 27.26
N ARG A 549 -19.45 26.22 28.36
CA ARG A 549 -19.96 26.61 29.68
C ARG A 549 -20.49 28.03 29.73
N LEU A 550 -19.86 28.95 28.99
CA LEU A 550 -20.20 30.38 29.02
C LEU A 550 -21.39 30.75 28.12
N ARG A 551 -21.99 29.80 27.39
CA ARG A 551 -23.06 30.08 26.41
C ARG A 551 -24.43 29.62 26.90
N ASP A 552 -25.44 30.43 26.58
CA ASP A 552 -26.85 30.16 26.90
C ASP A 552 -27.44 29.11 25.93
N PRO A 553 -28.16 28.08 26.44
CA PRO A 553 -28.85 27.09 25.60
C PRO A 553 -29.87 27.70 24.60
N GLY A 554 -30.39 28.90 24.85
CA GLY A 554 -31.31 29.61 23.96
C GLY A 554 -30.73 30.10 22.62
N MET A 555 -29.40 30.13 22.45
CA MET A 555 -28.73 30.58 21.21
C MET A 555 -28.65 29.50 20.10
N ALA A 556 -29.07 28.26 20.38
CA ALA A 556 -28.85 27.08 19.54
C ALA A 556 -29.90 26.89 18.42
N ARG A 557 -29.86 27.66 17.32
CA ARG A 557 -30.88 27.52 16.25
C ARG A 557 -30.40 27.45 14.80
N THR A 558 -29.18 27.90 14.48
CA THR A 558 -28.71 27.82 13.08
C THR A 558 -28.20 26.41 12.75
N PRO A 559 -28.33 25.95 11.49
CA PRO A 559 -27.75 24.68 11.05
C PRO A 559 -26.24 24.61 11.27
N ALA A 560 -25.51 25.69 10.94
CA ALA A 560 -24.06 25.77 11.12
C ALA A 560 -23.65 25.56 12.59
N TRP A 561 -24.35 26.22 13.52
CA TRP A 561 -24.13 26.03 14.95
C TRP A 561 -24.29 24.57 15.38
N ARG A 562 -25.32 23.85 14.90
CA ARG A 562 -25.56 22.45 15.30
C ARG A 562 -24.40 21.54 14.92
N HIS A 563 -23.88 21.69 13.71
CA HIS A 563 -22.77 20.86 13.22
C HIS A 563 -21.44 21.21 13.88
N LEU A 564 -21.18 22.50 14.13
CA LEU A 564 -20.02 22.95 14.92
C LEU A 564 -20.08 22.41 16.36
N PHE A 565 -21.25 22.48 16.99
CA PHE A 565 -21.47 22.00 18.35
C PHE A 565 -21.29 20.49 18.48
N SER A 566 -21.86 19.69 17.55
CA SER A 566 -21.64 18.23 17.53
C SER A 566 -20.14 17.91 17.43
N ARG A 567 -19.40 18.62 16.57
CA ARG A 567 -17.94 18.44 16.44
C ARG A 567 -17.18 18.82 17.71
N MET A 568 -17.54 19.93 18.37
CA MET A 568 -16.95 20.34 19.65
C MET A 568 -17.16 19.30 20.76
N ARG A 569 -18.36 18.72 20.85
CA ARG A 569 -18.65 17.63 21.80
C ARG A 569 -17.77 16.42 21.59
N ILE A 570 -17.55 16.03 20.32
CA ILE A 570 -16.65 14.92 19.99
C ILE A 570 -15.25 15.19 20.55
N VAL A 571 -14.69 16.38 20.30
CA VAL A 571 -13.37 16.78 20.80
C VAL A 571 -13.29 16.68 22.32
N CYS A 572 -14.24 17.28 23.06
CA CYS A 572 -14.24 17.22 24.53
C CYS A 572 -14.42 15.79 25.06
N THR A 573 -15.25 14.97 24.41
CA THR A 573 -15.50 13.59 24.84
C THR A 573 -14.27 12.72 24.65
N LEU A 574 -13.55 12.89 23.54
CA LEU A 574 -12.31 12.14 23.28
C LEU A 574 -11.19 12.51 24.26
N GLU A 575 -11.02 13.80 24.60
CA GLU A 575 -10.09 14.25 25.66
C GLU A 575 -10.47 13.66 27.03
N ALA A 576 -11.75 13.73 27.40
CA ALA A 576 -12.22 13.20 28.68
C ALA A 576 -12.00 11.68 28.80
N LEU A 577 -12.18 10.94 27.70
CA LEU A 577 -11.90 9.52 27.61
C LEU A 577 -10.40 9.19 27.64
N SER A 578 -9.57 9.99 26.96
CA SER A 578 -8.12 9.77 26.91
C SER A 578 -7.48 9.99 28.29
N LYS A 579 -7.88 11.07 28.98
CA LYS A 579 -7.39 11.45 30.30
C LYS A 579 -8.12 10.74 31.47
N ARG A 580 -9.25 10.08 31.21
CA ARG A 580 -10.13 9.45 32.22
C ARG A 580 -10.61 10.45 33.28
N GLN A 581 -11.04 11.63 32.85
CA GLN A 581 -11.47 12.73 33.73
C GLN A 581 -12.85 13.26 33.33
N ALA A 582 -13.82 13.25 34.25
CA ALA A 582 -15.17 13.71 33.99
C ALA A 582 -15.29 15.24 33.98
N LYS A 583 -14.42 15.95 34.70
CA LYS A 583 -14.45 17.41 34.86
C LYS A 583 -14.49 18.20 33.54
N ILE A 584 -13.99 17.60 32.45
CA ILE A 584 -14.04 18.19 31.10
C ILE A 584 -15.48 18.23 30.56
N LEU A 585 -16.34 17.29 30.97
CA LEU A 585 -17.73 17.13 30.51
C LEU A 585 -18.79 17.57 31.54
N GLU A 586 -18.40 17.97 32.76
CA GLU A 586 -19.31 18.42 33.83
C GLU A 586 -20.01 19.73 33.47
N ASN A 587 -21.03 19.64 32.62
CA ASN A 587 -21.95 20.72 32.35
C ASN A 587 -23.31 20.13 31.87
N ASP A 588 -24.35 20.26 32.70
CA ASP A 588 -25.70 19.79 32.37
C ASP A 588 -26.30 20.54 31.16
N ILE A 589 -25.82 21.75 30.87
CA ILE A 589 -26.30 22.61 29.78
C ILE A 589 -26.09 21.94 28.41
N TRP A 590 -24.93 21.33 28.15
CA TRP A 590 -24.73 20.69 26.85
C TRP A 590 -25.59 19.41 26.71
N ARG A 591 -25.91 18.72 27.81
CA ARG A 591 -26.84 17.57 27.81
C ARG A 591 -28.28 18.01 27.51
N GLN A 592 -28.70 19.14 28.08
CA GLN A 592 -30.00 19.76 27.80
C GLN A 592 -30.11 20.19 26.34
N ILE A 593 -29.12 20.92 25.84
CA ILE A 593 -29.04 21.38 24.44
C ILE A 593 -29.21 20.22 23.46
N VAL A 594 -28.57 19.07 23.71
CA VAL A 594 -28.67 17.89 22.83
C VAL A 594 -30.07 17.31 22.81
N THR A 595 -30.73 17.27 23.96
CA THR A 595 -32.09 16.76 24.12
C THR A 595 -33.11 17.67 23.44
N GLU A 596 -32.90 18.99 23.49
CA GLU A 596 -33.77 20.00 22.89
C GLU A 596 -33.55 20.20 21.38
N SER A 597 -32.32 19.96 20.89
CA SER A 597 -31.94 20.25 19.49
C SER A 597 -32.31 19.15 18.48
N GLY A 598 -32.82 17.99 18.93
CA GLY A 598 -33.26 16.90 18.05
C GLY A 598 -32.14 16.22 17.26
N PHE A 599 -30.91 16.15 17.80
CA PHE A 599 -29.81 15.39 17.21
C PHE A 599 -30.15 13.89 17.20
N ASN A 600 -30.54 13.36 16.03
CA ASN A 600 -31.03 11.98 15.88
C ASN A 600 -30.06 11.06 15.12
N GLY A 601 -28.83 11.53 14.87
CA GLY A 601 -27.82 10.74 14.16
C GLY A 601 -27.25 9.63 15.04
N ALA A 602 -26.97 8.46 14.46
CA ALA A 602 -26.41 7.30 15.15
C ALA A 602 -25.09 7.62 15.89
N LEU A 603 -24.26 8.50 15.33
CA LEU A 603 -23.01 8.92 15.97
C LEU A 603 -23.25 9.78 17.21
N ASP A 604 -24.24 10.68 17.19
CA ASP A 604 -24.59 11.51 18.34
C ASP A 604 -25.13 10.67 19.50
N GLU A 605 -25.88 9.60 19.21
CA GLU A 605 -26.33 8.62 20.21
C GLU A 605 -25.16 7.89 20.87
N VAL A 606 -24.17 7.47 20.09
CA VAL A 606 -22.94 6.84 20.60
C VAL A 606 -22.17 7.79 21.51
N TYR A 607 -21.97 9.05 21.10
CA TYR A 607 -21.29 10.04 21.93
C TYR A 607 -22.11 10.44 23.16
N ARG A 608 -23.45 10.40 23.09
CA ARG A 608 -24.32 10.60 24.26
C ARG A 608 -24.10 9.50 25.30
N MET A 609 -24.08 8.23 24.89
CA MET A 609 -23.76 7.11 25.80
C MET A 609 -22.31 7.18 26.31
N THR A 610 -21.39 7.63 25.46
CA THR A 610 -19.95 7.72 25.80
C THR A 610 -19.66 8.79 26.86
N ALA A 611 -20.48 9.83 26.94
CA ALA A 611 -20.23 10.95 27.84
C ALA A 611 -20.30 10.63 29.34
N ASP A 612 -20.95 9.53 29.73
CA ASP A 612 -21.00 9.07 31.13
C ASP A 612 -19.78 8.21 31.50
N ILE A 613 -19.02 7.73 30.51
CA ILE A 613 -17.89 6.81 30.72
C ILE A 613 -16.73 7.47 31.48
N PRO A 614 -16.30 8.71 31.18
CA PRO A 614 -15.18 9.33 31.89
C PRO A 614 -15.35 9.34 33.41
N ALA A 615 -16.56 9.57 33.93
CA ALA A 615 -16.84 9.50 35.37
C ALA A 615 -16.68 8.10 35.96
N ILE A 616 -17.05 7.06 35.21
CA ILE A 616 -16.83 5.67 35.61
C ILE A 616 -15.33 5.33 35.61
N LEU A 617 -14.59 5.80 34.60
CA LEU A 617 -13.15 5.59 34.50
C LEU A 617 -12.37 6.36 35.57
N GLU A 618 -12.81 7.57 35.94
CA GLU A 618 -12.22 8.36 37.02
C GLU A 618 -12.36 7.65 38.37
N ARG A 619 -13.53 7.06 38.66
CA ARG A 619 -13.70 6.18 39.83
C ARG A 619 -12.73 5.01 39.82
N ALA A 620 -12.52 4.37 38.66
CA ALA A 620 -11.56 3.28 38.52
C ALA A 620 -10.11 3.73 38.81
N VAL A 621 -9.73 4.95 38.39
CA VAL A 621 -8.42 5.57 38.68
C VAL A 621 -8.25 5.87 40.17
N GLY A 622 -9.35 6.11 40.91
CA GLY A 622 -9.32 6.33 42.36
C GLY A 622 -9.16 5.06 43.22
N LEU A 623 -9.44 3.88 42.68
CA LEU A 623 -9.38 2.60 43.42
C LEU A 623 -8.04 2.31 44.11
N PRO A 624 -6.86 2.58 43.52
CA PRO A 624 -5.57 2.28 44.16
C PRO A 624 -5.37 3.05 45.47
N SER A 625 -6.01 4.22 45.61
CA SER A 625 -5.96 5.08 46.80
C SER A 625 -6.77 4.53 47.98
N ILE A 626 -7.62 3.52 47.77
CA ILE A 626 -8.41 2.89 48.83
C ILE A 626 -7.51 1.92 49.61
N GLY A 627 -7.30 2.21 50.89
CA GLY A 627 -6.43 1.40 51.77
C GLY A 627 -7.12 0.15 52.35
N ASP A 628 -8.43 0.18 52.56
CA ASP A 628 -9.19 -0.90 53.20
C ASP A 628 -9.68 -1.95 52.17
N HIS A 629 -9.46 -3.23 52.45
CA HIS A 629 -9.82 -4.33 51.53
C HIS A 629 -11.34 -4.46 51.31
N SER A 630 -12.15 -4.20 52.34
CA SER A 630 -13.62 -4.31 52.23
C SER A 630 -14.19 -3.19 51.35
N SER A 631 -13.72 -1.97 51.58
CA SER A 631 -14.08 -0.79 50.80
C SER A 631 -13.58 -0.89 49.35
N LEU A 632 -12.35 -1.39 49.15
CA LEU A 632 -11.80 -1.66 47.82
C LEU A 632 -12.66 -2.66 47.06
N LEU A 633 -13.05 -3.78 47.69
CA LEU A 633 -13.89 -4.80 47.06
C LEU A 633 -15.27 -4.26 46.66
N LYS A 634 -15.91 -3.48 47.53
CA LYS A 634 -17.22 -2.86 47.24
C LYS A 634 -17.14 -1.86 46.10
N GLU A 635 -16.16 -0.96 46.13
CA GLU A 635 -16.01 0.08 45.10
C GLU A 635 -15.56 -0.53 43.77
N ALA A 636 -14.65 -1.51 43.79
CA ALA A 636 -14.26 -2.27 42.60
C ALA A 636 -15.45 -3.01 41.99
N ALA A 637 -16.32 -3.62 42.82
CA ALA A 637 -17.53 -4.28 42.35
C ALA A 637 -18.52 -3.29 41.72
N ALA A 638 -18.81 -2.18 42.38
CA ALA A 638 -19.73 -1.14 41.89
C ALA A 638 -19.23 -0.51 40.58
N THR A 639 -17.93 -0.21 40.51
CA THR A 639 -17.29 0.34 39.30
C THR A 639 -17.32 -0.68 38.16
N THR A 640 -16.98 -1.95 38.42
CA THR A 640 -17.01 -3.01 37.40
C THR A 640 -18.43 -3.26 36.89
N GLN A 641 -19.43 -3.27 37.76
CA GLN A 641 -20.84 -3.38 37.35
C GLN A 641 -21.28 -2.20 36.49
N SER A 642 -20.87 -0.97 36.83
CA SER A 642 -21.14 0.22 36.02
C SER A 642 -20.53 0.09 34.62
N ILE A 643 -19.29 -0.40 34.52
CA ILE A 643 -18.62 -0.64 33.24
C ILE A 643 -19.37 -1.70 32.42
N LEU A 644 -19.71 -2.85 33.02
CA LEU A 644 -20.41 -3.92 32.31
C LEU A 644 -21.83 -3.51 31.88
N ALA A 645 -22.52 -2.70 32.67
CA ALA A 645 -23.80 -2.11 32.28
C ALA A 645 -23.65 -1.21 31.05
N MET A 646 -22.62 -0.37 31.01
CA MET A 646 -22.33 0.44 29.83
C MET A 646 -22.00 -0.39 28.59
N VAL A 647 -21.16 -1.43 28.73
CA VAL A 647 -20.87 -2.37 27.64
C VAL A 647 -22.17 -2.99 27.11
N LYS A 648 -23.06 -3.45 28.01
CA LYS A 648 -24.36 -4.02 27.62
C LYS A 648 -25.25 -3.02 26.88
N SER A 649 -25.23 -1.75 27.29
CA SER A 649 -25.94 -0.68 26.58
C SER A 649 -25.40 -0.50 25.17
N PHE A 650 -24.07 -0.48 24.98
CA PHE A 650 -23.46 -0.42 23.64
C PHE A 650 -23.79 -1.64 22.78
N GLU A 651 -23.76 -2.86 23.35
CA GLU A 651 -24.15 -4.08 22.63
C GLU A 651 -25.61 -4.02 22.17
N THR A 652 -26.51 -3.61 23.06
CA THR A 652 -27.95 -3.51 22.77
C THR A 652 -28.21 -2.46 21.69
N TRP A 653 -27.55 -1.31 21.79
CA TRP A 653 -27.61 -0.26 20.78
C TRP A 653 -27.04 -0.74 19.44
N TYR A 654 -25.88 -1.40 19.46
CA TYR A 654 -25.21 -1.94 18.26
C TYR A 654 -26.06 -2.99 17.55
N ASP A 655 -26.69 -3.90 18.29
CA ASP A 655 -27.62 -4.89 17.75
C ASP A 655 -28.84 -4.21 17.11
N GLY A 656 -29.39 -3.19 17.75
CA GLY A 656 -30.47 -2.37 17.20
C GLY A 656 -30.05 -1.65 15.92
N PHE A 657 -28.88 -1.02 15.93
CA PHE A 657 -28.31 -0.30 14.79
C PHE A 657 -28.05 -1.21 13.58
N CYS A 658 -27.59 -2.45 13.83
CA CYS A 658 -27.40 -3.45 12.79
C CYS A 658 -28.74 -3.96 12.26
N LYS A 659 -29.73 -4.25 13.13
CA LYS A 659 -31.07 -4.71 12.73
C LYS A 659 -31.89 -3.66 11.99
N ALA A 660 -31.63 -2.38 12.23
CA ALA A 660 -32.32 -1.27 11.56
C ALA A 660 -31.99 -1.17 10.06
N SER A 661 -30.91 -1.81 9.60
CA SER A 661 -30.55 -1.85 8.19
C SER A 661 -30.99 -3.15 7.51
N GLN A 662 -31.45 -3.04 6.27
CA GLN A 662 -31.74 -4.20 5.42
C GLN A 662 -30.47 -4.80 4.79
N THR A 663 -29.34 -4.07 4.84
CA THR A 663 -28.04 -4.48 4.28
C THR A 663 -27.00 -4.66 5.38
N HIS A 664 -25.98 -5.48 5.09
CA HIS A 664 -24.84 -5.63 5.98
C HIS A 664 -24.09 -4.29 6.11
N ARG A 665 -24.00 -3.76 7.33
CA ARG A 665 -23.30 -2.50 7.65
C ARG A 665 -21.80 -2.56 7.37
N PHE A 666 -21.22 -3.76 7.48
CA PHE A 666 -19.81 -4.03 7.20
C PHE A 666 -19.60 -5.50 6.79
N TRP A 667 -18.49 -5.79 6.11
CA TRP A 667 -18.09 -7.14 5.69
C TRP A 667 -16.56 -7.26 5.63
N SER A 668 -16.01 -8.47 5.61
CA SER A 668 -14.55 -8.70 5.54
C SER A 668 -14.07 -8.95 4.11
N VAL A 669 -12.85 -8.48 3.81
CA VAL A 669 -12.13 -8.73 2.56
C VAL A 669 -10.64 -9.04 2.86
N PRO A 670 -9.90 -9.70 1.96
CA PRO A 670 -8.46 -9.89 2.12
C PRO A 670 -7.71 -8.56 2.20
N SER A 671 -6.83 -8.42 3.19
CA SER A 671 -6.03 -7.21 3.37
C SER A 671 -4.97 -7.08 2.28
N CYS A 672 -4.95 -5.93 1.62
CA CYS A 672 -3.94 -5.60 0.60
C CYS A 672 -2.77 -4.80 1.18
N ALA A 673 -2.88 -4.32 2.43
CA ALA A 673 -1.83 -3.58 3.10
C ALA A 673 -0.68 -4.50 3.56
N THR A 674 0.54 -3.97 3.56
CA THR A 674 1.76 -4.60 4.09
C THR A 674 2.26 -3.79 5.28
N ASN A 675 2.54 -4.47 6.39
CA ASN A 675 3.11 -3.86 7.59
C ASN A 675 4.52 -4.44 7.82
N PRO A 676 5.53 -3.65 8.24
CA PRO A 676 6.86 -4.16 8.59
C PRO A 676 6.89 -5.24 9.68
N ALA A 677 5.81 -5.38 10.47
CA ALA A 677 5.65 -6.45 11.45
C ALA A 677 5.16 -7.78 10.83
N ASP A 678 4.79 -7.79 9.54
CA ASP A 678 4.44 -9.01 8.81
C ASP A 678 5.72 -9.75 8.41
N ILE A 679 5.78 -11.05 8.67
CA ILE A 679 6.99 -11.86 8.44
C ILE A 679 7.12 -12.24 6.96
N ASP A 680 5.99 -12.51 6.31
CA ASP A 680 5.88 -12.83 4.88
C ASP A 680 4.42 -12.63 4.40
N PRO A 681 4.13 -12.66 3.09
CA PRO A 681 2.78 -12.47 2.55
C PRO A 681 1.74 -13.51 3.01
N SER A 682 2.16 -14.69 3.46
CA SER A 682 1.31 -15.77 3.99
C SER A 682 1.06 -15.67 5.51
N ASN A 683 1.86 -14.87 6.24
CA ASN A 683 1.83 -14.72 7.70
C ASN A 683 1.61 -13.26 8.13
N LYS A 684 0.59 -12.61 7.56
CA LYS A 684 0.12 -11.28 8.00
C LYS A 684 -0.47 -11.35 9.40
N VAL A 685 -0.21 -10.32 10.22
CA VAL A 685 -0.85 -10.20 11.55
C VAL A 685 -2.37 -10.08 11.42
N PHE A 686 -2.82 -9.34 10.40
CA PHE A 686 -4.23 -9.20 10.04
C PHE A 686 -4.44 -9.53 8.55
N PRO A 687 -4.78 -10.79 8.21
CA PRO A 687 -4.97 -11.20 6.81
C PRO A 687 -6.29 -10.68 6.20
N LEU A 688 -7.25 -10.26 7.04
CA LEU A 688 -8.55 -9.72 6.62
C LEU A 688 -8.72 -8.31 7.16
N CYS A 689 -9.31 -7.42 6.36
CA CYS A 689 -9.75 -6.09 6.75
C CYS A 689 -11.27 -5.93 6.58
N PHE A 690 -11.85 -4.96 7.28
CA PHE A 690 -13.28 -4.66 7.22
C PHE A 690 -13.57 -3.53 6.23
N MET A 691 -14.64 -3.74 5.48
CA MET A 691 -15.29 -2.79 4.58
C MET A 691 -16.61 -2.35 5.18
N PHE A 692 -16.97 -1.08 5.00
CA PHE A 692 -18.18 -0.50 5.58
C PHE A 692 -19.10 0.06 4.50
N GLU A 693 -20.39 0.16 4.82
CA GLU A 693 -21.41 0.77 3.98
C GLU A 693 -21.10 2.25 3.67
N SER A 694 -20.60 2.99 4.66
CA SER A 694 -20.18 4.37 4.52
C SER A 694 -19.13 4.73 5.57
N LEU A 695 -18.42 5.84 5.38
CA LEU A 695 -17.49 6.34 6.39
C LEU A 695 -18.20 6.73 7.69
N SER A 696 -19.42 7.26 7.62
CA SER A 696 -20.21 7.58 8.82
C SER A 696 -20.48 6.32 9.65
N VAL A 697 -20.91 5.23 9.01
CA VAL A 697 -21.10 3.92 9.66
C VAL A 697 -19.79 3.39 10.24
N ALA A 698 -18.69 3.48 9.49
CA ALA A 698 -17.37 3.04 9.96
C ALA A 698 -16.94 3.79 11.22
N VAL A 699 -17.05 5.13 11.23
CA VAL A 699 -16.71 5.97 12.38
C VAL A 699 -17.56 5.57 13.59
N THR A 700 -18.87 5.43 13.43
CA THR A 700 -19.77 5.08 14.52
C THR A 700 -19.45 3.70 15.12
N VAL A 701 -19.36 2.67 14.28
CA VAL A 701 -19.13 1.28 14.73
C VAL A 701 -17.76 1.11 15.36
N VAL A 702 -16.72 1.67 14.72
CA VAL A 702 -15.35 1.53 15.21
C VAL A 702 -15.14 2.35 16.48
N MET A 703 -15.83 3.48 16.65
CA MET A 703 -15.87 4.19 17.92
C MET A 703 -16.49 3.33 19.04
N CYS A 704 -17.61 2.63 18.78
CA CYS A 704 -18.19 1.69 19.75
C CYS A 704 -17.20 0.59 20.14
N TRP A 705 -16.54 -0.06 19.18
CA TRP A 705 -15.53 -1.08 19.46
C TRP A 705 -14.33 -0.52 20.24
N SER A 706 -13.90 0.70 19.92
CA SER A 706 -12.80 1.36 20.61
C SER A 706 -13.12 1.65 22.07
N VAL A 707 -14.33 2.15 22.34
CA VAL A 707 -14.82 2.40 23.70
C VAL A 707 -15.01 1.08 24.45
N ALA A 708 -15.60 0.06 23.82
CA ALA A 708 -15.76 -1.26 24.42
C ALA A 708 -14.41 -1.90 24.79
N ALA A 709 -13.41 -1.83 23.91
CA ALA A 709 -12.05 -2.28 24.20
C ALA A 709 -11.45 -1.57 25.42
N GLN A 710 -11.65 -0.25 25.53
CA GLN A 710 -11.20 0.53 26.70
C GLN A 710 -11.93 0.09 27.98
N LEU A 711 -13.25 -0.11 27.93
CA LEU A 711 -14.05 -0.57 29.06
C LEU A 711 -13.61 -1.97 29.54
N TYR A 712 -13.48 -2.94 28.63
CA TYR A 712 -12.98 -4.27 28.93
C TYR A 712 -11.56 -4.23 29.52
N SER A 713 -10.69 -3.37 28.97
CA SER A 713 -9.34 -3.16 29.53
C SER A 713 -9.37 -2.69 30.98
N ASN A 714 -10.31 -1.82 31.35
CA ASN A 714 -10.45 -1.35 32.73
C ASN A 714 -10.99 -2.43 33.66
N VAL A 715 -11.96 -3.26 33.22
CA VAL A 715 -12.40 -4.43 34.01
C VAL A 715 -11.23 -5.36 34.34
N ILE A 716 -10.38 -5.65 33.36
CA ILE A 716 -9.18 -6.50 33.56
C ILE A 716 -8.21 -5.86 34.55
N GLN A 717 -7.97 -4.55 34.44
CA GLN A 717 -7.09 -3.82 35.36
C GLN A 717 -7.64 -3.78 36.80
N ILE A 718 -8.95 -3.58 36.96
CA ILE A 718 -9.60 -3.62 38.28
C ILE A 718 -9.49 -5.02 38.88
N TYR A 719 -9.75 -6.06 38.08
CA TYR A 719 -9.58 -7.45 38.52
C TYR A 719 -8.14 -7.71 38.98
N ASP A 720 -7.15 -7.40 38.14
CA ASP A 720 -5.73 -7.61 38.46
C ASP A 720 -5.28 -6.82 39.71
N LEU A 721 -5.75 -5.58 39.89
CA LEU A 721 -5.51 -4.77 41.10
C LEU A 721 -6.05 -5.47 42.36
N VAL A 722 -7.29 -5.99 42.30
CA VAL A 722 -7.91 -6.69 43.43
C VAL A 722 -7.16 -8.00 43.75
N GLN A 723 -6.75 -8.77 42.74
CA GLN A 723 -5.93 -9.98 42.96
C GLN A 723 -4.61 -9.66 43.66
N GLU A 724 -3.92 -8.61 43.20
CA GLU A 724 -2.64 -8.17 43.75
C GLU A 724 -2.78 -7.72 45.21
N ARG A 725 -3.80 -6.91 45.51
CA ARG A 725 -4.06 -6.40 46.86
C ARG A 725 -4.47 -7.49 47.85
N LEU A 726 -5.27 -8.47 47.41
CA LEU A 726 -5.73 -9.55 48.28
C LEU A 726 -4.72 -10.68 48.46
N GLY A 727 -3.72 -10.80 47.56
CA GLY A 727 -2.70 -11.85 47.61
C GLY A 727 -3.24 -13.28 47.40
N ARG A 728 -4.49 -13.43 46.96
CA ARG A 728 -5.14 -14.72 46.68
C ARG A 728 -6.01 -14.64 45.44
N HIS A 729 -6.15 -15.75 44.75
CA HIS A 729 -6.99 -15.83 43.56
C HIS A 729 -8.48 -15.83 43.93
N ILE A 730 -9.25 -14.87 43.41
CA ILE A 730 -10.72 -14.85 43.51
C ILE A 730 -11.36 -14.69 42.14
N GLU A 731 -12.50 -15.35 41.91
CA GLU A 731 -13.22 -15.26 40.65
C GLU A 731 -13.87 -13.88 40.46
N LEU A 732 -13.97 -13.42 39.20
CA LEU A 732 -14.60 -12.13 38.87
C LEU A 732 -16.06 -12.09 39.33
N GLY A 733 -16.80 -13.19 39.16
CA GLY A 733 -18.17 -13.32 39.65
C GLY A 733 -18.30 -13.13 41.18
N PHE A 734 -17.26 -13.47 41.95
CA PHE A 734 -17.23 -13.22 43.39
C PHE A 734 -17.05 -11.73 43.71
N ILE A 735 -16.19 -11.02 42.98
CA ILE A 735 -16.01 -9.56 43.10
C ILE A 735 -17.34 -8.87 42.79
N LEU A 736 -17.97 -9.22 41.67
CA LEU A 736 -19.23 -8.62 41.25
C LEU A 736 -20.37 -8.82 42.25
N ALA A 737 -20.35 -9.90 43.03
CA ALA A 737 -21.34 -10.17 44.07
C ALA A 737 -21.18 -9.30 45.34
N GLN A 738 -20.09 -8.54 45.47
CA GLN A 738 -19.84 -7.66 46.63
C GLN A 738 -20.49 -6.28 46.52
N ALA A 739 -21.05 -5.92 45.36
CA ALA A 739 -21.79 -4.67 45.22
C ALA A 739 -23.13 -4.76 45.96
N ALA A 740 -23.50 -3.71 46.69
CA ALA A 740 -24.86 -3.57 47.20
C ALA A 740 -25.85 -3.43 46.02
N PRO A 741 -27.09 -3.91 46.13
CA PRO A 741 -28.13 -3.56 45.16
C PRO A 741 -28.24 -2.02 45.11
N PRO A 742 -28.42 -1.41 43.93
CA PRO A 742 -28.43 0.04 43.81
C PRO A 742 -29.52 0.64 44.70
N GLU A 743 -29.13 1.52 45.64
CA GLU A 743 -30.08 2.40 46.32
C GLU A 743 -30.62 3.37 45.27
N VAL A 744 -31.95 3.35 45.08
CA VAL A 744 -32.65 4.28 44.20
C VAL A 744 -32.72 5.62 44.91
N ASP A 745 -31.70 6.45 44.73
CA ASP A 745 -31.73 7.84 45.20
C ASP A 745 -32.67 8.66 44.29
N ALA A 746 -33.79 9.09 44.87
CA ALA A 746 -34.88 9.80 44.18
C ALA A 746 -34.58 11.30 43.90
N ALA A 747 -33.31 11.69 43.75
CA ALA A 747 -32.92 13.10 43.66
C ALA A 747 -31.77 13.39 42.67
N SER A 748 -31.68 12.65 41.56
CA SER A 748 -30.84 13.06 40.42
C SER A 748 -31.73 13.50 39.25
N PRO A 749 -31.52 14.67 38.63
CA PRO A 749 -32.35 15.19 37.53
C PRO A 749 -32.02 14.51 36.19
N LEU A 750 -31.78 13.20 36.21
CA LEU A 750 -31.60 12.38 35.02
C LEU A 750 -32.98 11.88 34.59
N GLY A 751 -33.59 12.61 33.66
CA GLY A 751 -34.83 12.25 32.99
C GLY A 751 -34.75 10.82 32.46
N ALA A 752 -35.54 9.95 33.08
CA ALA A 752 -35.73 8.58 32.69
C ALA A 752 -36.33 8.50 31.28
N SER A 753 -35.59 7.93 30.32
CA SER A 753 -36.20 7.12 29.28
C SER A 753 -36.25 5.68 29.79
N SER A 754 -37.42 5.33 30.27
CA SER A 754 -37.83 4.05 30.85
C SER A 754 -37.76 2.89 29.85
N GLN A 755 -36.63 2.17 29.78
CA GLN A 755 -36.61 0.75 29.40
C GLN A 755 -35.50 0.00 30.16
N SER A 756 -35.85 -0.53 31.34
CA SER A 756 -35.41 -1.84 31.87
C SER A 756 -33.95 -2.28 31.59
N THR A 757 -32.97 -1.60 32.20
CA THR A 757 -31.62 -2.13 32.42
C THR A 757 -31.62 -3.10 33.61
N LEU A 758 -32.22 -4.27 33.43
CA LEU A 758 -32.12 -5.35 34.42
C LEU A 758 -30.68 -5.89 34.41
N LEU A 759 -29.94 -5.60 35.48
CA LEU A 759 -28.75 -6.37 35.84
C LEU A 759 -29.10 -7.87 35.83
N PRO A 760 -28.20 -8.76 35.38
CA PRO A 760 -28.46 -10.20 35.41
C PRO A 760 -28.81 -10.66 36.84
N THR A 761 -29.62 -11.72 36.96
CA THR A 761 -29.80 -12.40 38.26
C THR A 761 -28.45 -12.70 38.91
N THR A 762 -28.37 -12.69 40.24
CA THR A 762 -27.12 -12.93 41.02
C THR A 762 -26.39 -14.20 40.57
N GLU A 763 -27.13 -15.19 40.07
CA GLU A 763 -26.62 -16.44 39.51
C GLU A 763 -25.91 -16.25 38.15
N LYS A 764 -26.43 -15.40 37.25
CA LYS A 764 -25.77 -15.04 35.99
C LYS A 764 -24.53 -14.17 36.23
N ILE A 765 -24.55 -13.29 37.22
CA ILE A 765 -23.39 -12.46 37.59
C ILE A 765 -22.21 -13.34 38.04
N ARG A 766 -22.48 -14.41 38.80
CA ARG A 766 -21.45 -15.36 39.25
C ARG A 766 -20.84 -16.20 38.13
N SER A 767 -21.54 -16.36 37.01
CA SER A 767 -21.05 -17.13 35.86
C SER A 767 -20.01 -16.39 35.00
N ILE A 768 -19.88 -15.07 35.17
CA ILE A 768 -18.98 -14.24 34.34
C ILE A 768 -17.52 -14.56 34.65
N GLN A 769 -16.80 -15.06 33.64
CA GLN A 769 -15.37 -15.39 33.75
C GLN A 769 -14.49 -14.24 33.25
N ILE A 770 -13.34 -14.04 33.90
CA ILE A 770 -12.35 -13.05 33.44
C ILE A 770 -11.78 -13.40 32.06
N GLN A 771 -11.74 -14.69 31.70
CA GLN A 771 -11.25 -15.13 30.39
C GLN A 771 -12.16 -14.69 29.23
N ASP A 772 -13.47 -14.62 29.46
CA ASP A 772 -14.43 -14.11 28.48
C ASP A 772 -14.18 -12.61 28.25
N ILE A 773 -14.01 -11.84 29.34
CA ILE A 773 -13.68 -10.41 29.28
C ILE A 773 -12.37 -10.15 28.52
N ARG A 774 -11.33 -10.97 28.75
CA ARG A 774 -10.06 -10.89 28.01
C ARG A 774 -10.23 -11.20 26.53
N THR A 775 -10.94 -12.27 26.22
CA THR A 775 -11.22 -12.67 24.83
C THR A 775 -11.98 -11.57 24.10
N GLU A 776 -12.97 -10.97 24.75
CA GLU A 776 -13.82 -9.95 24.14
C GLU A 776 -13.16 -8.58 24.00
N GLY A 777 -12.38 -8.17 25.00
CA GLY A 777 -11.53 -6.98 24.87
C GLY A 777 -10.53 -7.11 23.71
N ALA A 778 -9.87 -8.27 23.58
CA ALA A 778 -8.94 -8.52 22.48
C ALA A 778 -9.66 -8.56 21.14
N ARG A 779 -10.86 -9.15 21.07
CA ARG A 779 -11.69 -9.15 19.85
C ARG A 779 -12.03 -7.73 19.40
N MET A 780 -12.50 -6.88 20.31
CA MET A 780 -12.81 -5.47 19.99
C MET A 780 -11.57 -4.71 19.48
N ALA A 781 -10.42 -4.87 20.15
CA ALA A 781 -9.18 -4.22 19.74
C ALA A 781 -8.68 -4.71 18.36
N ARG A 782 -8.85 -6.00 18.04
CA ARG A 782 -8.53 -6.55 16.71
C ARG A 782 -9.49 -6.03 15.64
N TYR A 783 -10.79 -5.90 15.94
CA TYR A 783 -11.75 -5.32 15.00
C TYR A 783 -11.41 -3.88 14.63
N VAL A 784 -10.93 -3.09 15.59
CA VAL A 784 -10.39 -1.75 15.32
C VAL A 784 -9.21 -1.83 14.33
N CYS A 785 -8.24 -2.72 14.56
CA CYS A 785 -7.08 -2.90 13.68
C CYS A 785 -7.49 -3.30 12.25
N GLN A 786 -8.43 -4.24 12.12
CA GLN A 786 -8.95 -4.72 10.83
C GLN A 786 -9.73 -3.63 10.07
N SER A 787 -10.18 -2.57 10.76
CA SER A 787 -10.90 -1.45 10.13
C SER A 787 -9.96 -0.39 9.55
N LEU A 788 -8.68 -0.38 9.94
CA LEU A 788 -7.77 0.73 9.63
C LEU A 788 -7.49 0.88 8.13
N GLU A 789 -7.43 -0.22 7.38
CA GLU A 789 -7.21 -0.18 5.93
C GLU A 789 -8.33 0.60 5.22
N TYR A 790 -9.58 0.45 5.65
CA TYR A 790 -10.71 1.22 5.12
C TYR A 790 -10.55 2.72 5.38
N PHE A 791 -10.22 3.11 6.61
CA PHE A 791 -10.00 4.51 6.99
C PHE A 791 -8.87 5.18 6.22
N HIS A 792 -7.86 4.42 5.80
CA HIS A 792 -6.72 4.95 5.05
C HIS A 792 -6.89 4.87 3.53
N ARG A 793 -8.05 4.45 3.00
CA ARG A 793 -8.31 4.52 1.55
C ARG A 793 -8.28 5.96 1.06
N ILE A 794 -7.74 6.19 -0.13
CA ILE A 794 -7.68 7.52 -0.76
C ILE A 794 -9.09 8.14 -0.90
N GLU A 795 -10.13 7.31 -1.03
CA GLU A 795 -11.53 7.70 -1.10
C GLU A 795 -12.06 8.34 0.19
N MET A 796 -11.46 8.04 1.34
CA MET A 796 -11.90 8.57 2.65
C MET A 796 -11.26 9.93 2.98
N GLY A 797 -10.45 10.47 2.07
CA GLY A 797 -9.65 11.68 2.30
C GLY A 797 -8.66 11.51 3.45
N THR A 798 -8.06 12.61 3.94
CA THR A 798 -7.29 12.56 5.20
C THR A 798 -8.20 12.53 6.44
N TYR A 799 -9.50 12.79 6.29
CA TYR A 799 -10.49 12.66 7.35
C TYR A 799 -10.61 11.22 7.86
N GLY A 800 -10.52 10.22 6.99
CA GLY A 800 -10.54 8.82 7.41
C GLY A 800 -9.41 8.50 8.40
N GLY A 801 -8.18 8.93 8.12
CA GLY A 801 -7.07 8.84 9.06
C GLY A 801 -7.35 9.57 10.38
N HIS A 802 -7.81 10.82 10.31
CA HIS A 802 -8.18 11.61 11.49
C HIS A 802 -9.22 10.89 12.36
N ALA A 803 -10.28 10.34 11.77
CA ALA A 803 -11.31 9.63 12.52
C ALA A 803 -10.78 8.35 13.19
N ALA A 804 -9.69 7.76 12.67
CA ALA A 804 -9.04 6.59 13.24
C ALA A 804 -8.06 6.91 14.39
N THR A 805 -7.73 8.18 14.67
CA THR A 805 -6.73 8.56 15.69
C THR A 805 -7.04 8.01 17.09
N TYR A 806 -8.25 8.23 17.59
CA TYR A 806 -8.65 7.69 18.90
C TYR A 806 -8.80 6.14 18.89
N PRO A 807 -9.44 5.53 17.88
CA PRO A 807 -9.46 4.07 17.73
C PRO A 807 -8.06 3.41 17.76
N ILE A 808 -7.10 3.94 16.99
CA ILE A 808 -5.71 3.47 16.97
C ILE A 808 -5.11 3.55 18.37
N TRP A 809 -5.30 4.67 19.06
CA TRP A 809 -4.82 4.83 20.43
C TRP A 809 -5.46 3.82 21.39
N SER A 810 -6.78 3.60 21.32
CA SER A 810 -7.49 2.67 22.21
C SER A 810 -7.00 1.22 22.04
N ALA A 811 -6.90 0.76 20.79
CA ALA A 811 -6.36 -0.57 20.49
C ALA A 811 -4.89 -0.71 20.92
N ARG A 812 -4.08 0.34 20.71
CA ARG A 812 -2.68 0.40 21.15
C ARG A 812 -2.57 0.30 22.67
N GLN A 813 -3.41 1.04 23.42
CA GLN A 813 -3.45 0.93 24.88
C GLN A 813 -3.83 -0.47 25.33
N TYR A 814 -4.82 -1.10 24.69
CA TYR A 814 -5.26 -2.45 25.04
C TYR A 814 -4.09 -3.45 24.93
N PHE A 815 -3.47 -3.58 23.76
CA PHE A 815 -2.38 -4.55 23.55
C PHE A 815 -1.11 -4.22 24.33
N ARG A 816 -0.89 -2.94 24.67
CA ARG A 816 0.23 -2.54 25.51
C ARG A 816 0.06 -2.96 26.97
N LEU A 817 -1.16 -2.86 27.51
CA LEU A 817 -1.47 -3.15 28.91
C LEU A 817 -1.64 -4.65 29.18
N HIS A 818 -1.99 -5.44 28.17
CA HIS A 818 -2.30 -6.87 28.31
C HIS A 818 -1.24 -7.77 27.62
N PRO A 819 -0.56 -8.69 28.34
CA PRO A 819 0.45 -9.59 27.76
C PRO A 819 -0.11 -10.56 26.72
N GLY A 820 0.75 -11.04 25.80
CA GLY A 820 0.39 -12.06 24.79
C GLY A 820 -0.05 -11.51 23.42
N HIS A 821 0.09 -10.20 23.22
CA HIS A 821 -0.29 -9.48 22.00
C HIS A 821 0.87 -8.69 21.38
N GLU A 822 2.10 -9.18 21.54
CA GLU A 822 3.31 -8.49 21.09
C GLU A 822 3.32 -8.24 19.56
N ARG A 823 2.73 -9.15 18.77
CA ARG A 823 2.61 -9.00 17.32
C ARG A 823 1.65 -7.86 16.95
N GLU A 824 0.44 -7.84 17.54
CA GLU A 824 -0.55 -6.79 17.30
C GLU A 824 -0.06 -5.42 17.78
N TRP A 825 0.64 -5.38 18.91
CA TRP A 825 1.26 -4.16 19.41
C TRP A 825 2.37 -3.65 18.48
N SER A 826 3.24 -4.54 18.01
CA SER A 826 4.29 -4.20 17.01
C SER A 826 3.67 -3.71 15.70
N TRP A 827 2.58 -4.34 15.25
CA TRP A 827 1.85 -3.95 14.05
C TRP A 827 1.30 -2.52 14.16
N LEU A 828 0.64 -2.17 15.27
CA LEU A 828 0.13 -0.81 15.52
C LEU A 828 1.24 0.25 15.60
N ARG A 829 2.42 -0.09 16.14
CA ARG A 829 3.56 0.84 16.18
C ARG A 829 4.09 1.20 14.80
N ASN A 830 3.92 0.32 13.81
CA ASN A 830 4.42 0.49 12.46
C ASN A 830 3.34 0.98 11.48
N ILE A 831 2.19 1.49 11.93
CA ILE A 831 1.13 2.06 11.06
C ILE A 831 1.69 3.13 10.10
N HIS A 832 2.56 4.00 10.59
CA HIS A 832 3.18 5.06 9.79
C HIS A 832 4.14 4.54 8.70
N LYS A 833 4.47 3.24 8.70
CA LYS A 833 5.30 2.56 7.71
C LYS A 833 4.53 1.52 6.89
N MET A 834 3.21 1.48 7.04
CA MET A 834 2.39 0.60 6.23
C MET A 834 2.36 1.08 4.78
N GLU A 835 2.18 0.15 3.86
CA GLU A 835 2.02 0.44 2.43
C GLU A 835 0.87 -0.40 1.88
N GLY A 836 0.25 0.04 0.79
CA GLY A 836 -0.87 -0.70 0.19
C GLY A 836 -1.49 0.02 -1.01
N PRO A 837 -2.00 -0.73 -2.00
CA PRO A 837 -2.61 -0.14 -3.19
C PRO A 837 -3.88 0.64 -2.82
N GLY A 838 -4.02 1.85 -3.34
CA GLY A 838 -5.21 2.68 -3.11
C GLY A 838 -5.38 3.23 -1.69
N THR A 839 -4.35 3.10 -0.85
CA THR A 839 -4.33 3.60 0.54
C THR A 839 -3.27 4.67 0.75
N ARG A 840 -3.56 5.65 1.61
CA ARG A 840 -2.68 6.74 2.03
C ARG A 840 -2.18 6.48 3.44
N TRP A 841 -1.20 5.58 3.54
CA TRP A 841 -0.43 5.37 4.76
C TRP A 841 0.68 6.42 4.88
N GLY A 842 1.38 6.45 6.02
CA GLY A 842 2.49 7.40 6.26
C GLY A 842 2.07 8.78 6.73
N LEU A 843 0.79 9.01 7.03
CA LEU A 843 0.32 10.25 7.66
C LEU A 843 0.76 10.28 9.13
N SER A 844 1.71 11.16 9.45
CA SER A 844 2.14 11.41 10.83
C SER A 844 1.12 12.31 11.55
N MET A 845 0.01 11.74 11.98
CA MET A 845 -1.01 12.45 12.75
C MET A 845 -0.68 12.50 14.25
N MET A 846 -1.31 13.43 14.95
CA MET A 846 -1.27 13.54 16.41
C MET A 846 -1.59 12.20 17.07
N THR A 847 -0.85 11.87 18.13
CA THR A 847 -1.16 10.71 18.97
C THR A 847 -1.47 11.14 20.39
N PHE A 848 -2.57 10.62 20.92
CA PHE A 848 -2.90 10.73 22.34
C PHE A 848 -1.78 10.14 23.20
N GLU A 849 -1.52 10.77 24.36
CA GLU A 849 -0.55 10.28 25.33
C GLU A 849 -0.93 8.89 25.84
N ASP A 850 0.07 8.03 25.99
CA ASP A 850 -0.18 6.71 26.52
C ASP A 850 -0.40 6.76 28.05
N ILE A 851 -1.26 5.87 28.56
CA ILE A 851 -1.59 5.81 29.99
C ILE A 851 -0.42 5.18 30.76
N VAL A 852 0.43 6.02 31.36
CA VAL A 852 1.76 5.66 31.88
C VAL A 852 1.75 4.49 32.86
N GLU A 853 0.74 4.39 33.74
CA GLU A 853 0.66 3.34 34.76
C GLU A 853 -0.67 2.57 34.68
N PRO A 854 -0.66 1.22 34.68
CA PRO A 854 -1.87 0.44 34.94
C PRO A 854 -2.38 0.71 36.36
N LEU A 855 -3.68 0.51 36.61
CA LEU A 855 -4.29 0.74 37.93
C LEU A 855 -3.56 0.00 39.09
N GLY A 856 -2.85 -1.10 38.80
CA GLY A 856 -1.94 -1.77 39.75
C GLY A 856 -0.50 -1.29 39.56
N GLY A 857 -0.07 -0.36 40.41
CA GLY A 857 1.32 0.10 40.46
C GLY A 857 2.29 -0.95 41.04
N TRP A 858 3.45 -1.08 40.40
CA TRP A 858 4.72 -1.53 41.01
C TRP A 858 4.94 -3.02 41.36
N SER A 859 4.65 -3.96 40.46
CA SER A 859 5.24 -5.32 40.59
C SER A 859 5.62 -6.00 39.27
N ARG A 860 4.77 -5.96 38.24
CA ARG A 860 5.03 -6.72 36.99
C ARG A 860 6.08 -6.09 36.05
N LEU A 861 6.30 -4.77 36.09
CA LEU A 861 7.29 -4.13 35.22
C LEU A 861 8.76 -4.38 35.64
N LYS A 862 9.02 -4.70 36.92
CA LYS A 862 10.39 -5.01 37.41
C LYS A 862 10.93 -6.30 36.81
N ILE A 863 10.08 -7.29 36.55
CA ILE A 863 10.52 -8.58 35.98
C ILE A 863 10.96 -8.42 34.52
N ARG A 864 10.33 -7.53 33.73
CA ARG A 864 10.75 -7.28 32.33
C ARG A 864 11.92 -6.30 32.20
N LEU A 865 12.03 -5.29 33.06
CA LEU A 865 13.19 -4.36 33.01
C LEU A 865 14.48 -5.01 33.53
N GLN A 866 14.42 -5.97 34.46
CA GLN A 866 15.62 -6.71 34.89
C GLN A 866 16.05 -7.81 33.91
N GLN A 867 15.15 -8.36 33.10
CA GLN A 867 15.52 -9.37 32.09
C GLN A 867 16.13 -8.77 30.82
N ASN A 868 15.80 -7.52 30.47
CA ASN A 868 16.43 -6.82 29.34
C ASN A 868 17.75 -6.11 29.69
N LEU A 869 18.17 -6.10 30.97
CA LEU A 869 19.45 -5.55 31.42
C LEU A 869 20.53 -6.61 31.66
N ALA A 870 20.27 -7.89 31.35
CA ALA A 870 21.19 -9.00 31.59
C ALA A 870 22.03 -9.43 30.36
N TRP A 871 21.89 -8.80 29.20
CA TRP A 871 22.75 -9.04 28.04
C TRP A 871 23.21 -7.70 27.43
N GLY A 872 24.43 -7.28 27.77
CA GLY A 872 25.17 -6.29 26.97
C GLY A 872 25.75 -5.07 27.68
N THR A 873 26.43 -5.22 28.83
CA THR A 873 27.44 -4.23 29.26
C THR A 873 28.72 -4.91 29.76
N SER A 874 29.58 -5.32 28.84
CA SER A 874 31.03 -5.27 29.08
C SER A 874 31.64 -4.21 28.17
N ARG A 875 31.80 -3.01 28.70
CA ARG A 875 32.71 -2.00 28.14
C ARG A 875 34.14 -2.50 28.29
N GLN A 876 34.86 -2.64 27.20
CA GLN A 876 36.28 -2.26 27.14
C GLN A 876 36.53 -1.52 25.82
N GLN A 877 36.80 -0.23 25.93
CA GLN A 877 37.68 0.54 25.06
C GLN A 877 38.98 0.78 25.87
N PRO A 878 40.15 0.95 25.24
CA PRO A 878 40.41 1.94 24.19
C PRO A 878 40.26 1.42 22.75
#